data_AF-D6TC98-F1
#
_entry.id   AF-D6TC98-F1
#
_cell.length_a   1.000
_cell.length_b   1.000
_cell.length_c   1.000
_cell.angle_alpha   90.00
_cell.angle_beta   90.00
_cell.angle_gamma   90.00
#
_symmetry.space_group_name_H-M   'P 1'
#
loop_
_entity.id
_entity.type
_entity.pdbx_description
1 polymer ?
#
loop_
_entity_poly.entity_id
_entity_poly.type
_entity_poly.pdbx_seq_one_letter_code
_entity_poly.pdbx_strand_id
1 'polypeptide(L)'
;MTRRRLKSQQELEEERQEAKRYLLGNFTLPTDKLLLLYARQSSIKQVLHNVYSALQQTEDLIERGLDLGWTREQITLFVENKLTKDGKIRSVSGTIPIEDREGLSTIVEHVKAGGVGAIMCVDVSRLTRDADLYDATKLAKTCRENHVLIVTNNTVYDFNNPNRDDLSAFIDEAKAAAKFIRDHIKGKMLKNRTKKAKMGRLANGVAPVGLMRDETGDSLVPSPHAPYISALYKRFRQLDADFALLYREVAGKLLFPETKGIEPKSMYLKRIKGGWTIASRLGLKNLLTNFAYDGHLVFNREVVKRNAHPAIVDHSDWLYAFEHLSDTDLDGNDIEKPEKAIRYTQKGSTNNALLAGRRHDGRPVLEGVAGERVHFGLSNWKNVGGAYVIDLRQNNAVGNFIGKVDTDTLDAVVVDRLMLRLEVYKANDFSQNDFTRTMWQQVRDKSMIAAFEKEEETTPATNKLQKDIDDLKTEVARVSRRISVAQDLMSDDELREAYASKARLSKRLAKLEDRQKQQETLEADAKQAEKDIEDAYEQWHGWDIERRRRFIRLVTQSITFKKLAGGWFKLEITWCPFPGIDLCTTEYALIWMRSHPVWTEEDKALLREHFSTDSRSHILHLFYTRTWSSIKTMASELGLKRLTPKKQADTDISKTMCLLDKDIIDMYELSMKEPEQWVWWRQSEIVNGDMGSGAGDRP
;
A
#
# COMPACT_ATOMS: atom_id res chain seq x y z
N MET A 1 -61.68 23.05 -23.49
CA MET A 1 -60.41 23.51 -22.86
C MET A 1 -60.58 24.95 -22.41
N THR A 2 -60.94 25.14 -21.14
CA THR A 2 -61.05 26.46 -20.51
C THR A 2 -59.64 27.04 -20.37
N ARG A 3 -59.37 28.21 -20.96
CA ARG A 3 -58.09 28.91 -20.79
C ARG A 3 -57.84 29.11 -19.30
N ARG A 4 -56.76 28.52 -18.75
CA ARG A 4 -56.31 28.77 -17.37
C ARG A 4 -55.96 30.25 -17.24
N ARG A 5 -56.86 31.04 -16.65
CA ARG A 5 -56.60 32.41 -16.22
C ARG A 5 -55.63 32.37 -15.02
N LEU A 6 -54.69 33.31 -14.96
CA LEU A 6 -53.83 33.51 -13.79
C LEU A 6 -54.69 34.01 -12.61
N LYS A 7 -54.50 33.43 -11.43
CA LYS A 7 -55.24 33.80 -10.22
C LYS A 7 -54.94 35.25 -9.82
N SER A 8 -55.95 35.97 -9.35
CA SER A 8 -55.79 37.32 -8.80
C SER A 8 -55.03 37.29 -7.47
N GLN A 9 -54.48 38.42 -7.02
CA GLN A 9 -53.83 38.51 -5.71
C GLN A 9 -54.78 38.17 -4.55
N GLN A 10 -56.07 38.49 -4.68
CA GLN A 10 -57.09 38.13 -3.70
C GLN A 10 -57.34 36.61 -3.66
N GLU A 11 -57.43 35.96 -4.82
CA GLU A 11 -57.59 34.49 -4.90
C GLU A 11 -56.35 33.76 -4.34
N LEU A 12 -55.15 34.29 -4.57
CA LEU A 12 -53.91 33.75 -4.00
C LEU A 12 -53.84 33.95 -2.48
N GLU A 13 -54.32 35.08 -1.96
CA GLU A 13 -54.38 35.33 -0.52
C GLU A 13 -55.43 34.45 0.16
N GLU A 14 -56.60 34.25 -0.46
CA GLU A 14 -57.63 33.32 0.01
C GLU A 14 -57.10 31.88 0.09
N GLU A 15 -56.38 31.41 -0.93
CA GLU A 15 -55.74 30.09 -0.90
C GLU A 15 -54.65 29.98 0.18
N ARG A 16 -53.88 31.05 0.43
CA ARG A 16 -52.91 31.10 1.53
C ARG A 16 -53.60 31.01 2.88
N GLN A 17 -54.69 31.75 3.09
CA GLN A 17 -55.48 31.70 4.32
C GLN A 17 -56.16 30.33 4.50
N GLU A 18 -56.65 29.72 3.43
CA GLU A 18 -57.24 28.37 3.45
C GLU A 18 -56.19 27.30 3.78
N ALA A 19 -55.00 27.36 3.17
CA ALA A 19 -53.89 26.47 3.49
C ALA A 19 -53.42 26.63 4.96
N LYS A 20 -53.38 27.87 5.46
CA LYS A 20 -53.08 28.17 6.88
C LYS A 20 -54.15 27.59 7.81
N ARG A 21 -55.44 27.71 7.47
CA ARG A 21 -56.55 27.09 8.21
C ARG A 21 -56.51 25.57 8.18
N TYR A 22 -56.18 24.97 7.04
CA TYR A 22 -56.08 23.53 6.89
C TYR A 22 -54.93 22.95 7.73
N LEU A 23 -53.78 23.62 7.76
CA LEU A 23 -52.61 23.21 8.54
C LEU A 23 -52.79 23.40 10.05
N LEU A 24 -53.30 24.57 10.47
CA LEU A 24 -53.44 24.92 11.88
C LEU A 24 -54.72 24.36 12.50
N GLY A 25 -55.78 24.15 11.73
CA GLY A 25 -57.10 23.85 12.31
C GLY A 25 -57.49 24.91 13.35
N ASN A 26 -57.73 24.47 14.59
CA ASN A 26 -58.02 25.33 15.75
C ASN A 26 -56.78 25.70 16.58
N PHE A 27 -55.55 25.49 16.08
CA PHE A 27 -54.33 25.77 16.84
C PHE A 27 -54.02 27.27 16.92
N THR A 28 -53.75 27.72 18.14
CA THR A 28 -53.08 29.02 18.39
C THR A 28 -51.57 28.76 18.49
N LEU A 29 -50.80 29.39 17.61
CA LEU A 29 -49.34 29.27 17.63
C LEU A 29 -48.73 30.20 18.70
N PRO A 30 -47.66 29.79 19.39
CA PRO A 30 -46.98 30.60 20.41
C PRO A 30 -46.06 31.64 19.75
N THR A 31 -46.65 32.59 19.01
CA THR A 31 -45.94 33.66 18.29
C THR A 31 -45.36 34.73 19.21
N ASP A 32 -45.63 34.66 20.51
CA ASP A 32 -45.00 35.45 21.56
C ASP A 32 -43.59 34.93 21.95
N LYS A 33 -43.26 33.69 21.58
CA LYS A 33 -42.00 33.00 21.91
C LYS A 33 -41.11 32.80 20.68
N LEU A 34 -39.85 32.40 20.90
CA LEU A 34 -38.88 32.19 19.82
C LEU A 34 -39.25 31.01 18.91
N LEU A 35 -39.00 31.16 17.61
CA LEU A 35 -39.09 30.12 16.59
C LEU A 35 -37.69 29.70 16.14
N LEU A 36 -37.33 28.44 16.37
CA LEU A 36 -36.05 27.89 15.94
C LEU A 36 -36.21 27.09 14.65
N LEU A 37 -35.58 27.54 13.57
CA LEU A 37 -35.60 26.85 12.28
C LEU A 37 -34.42 25.88 12.18
N TYR A 38 -34.68 24.64 11.81
CA TYR A 38 -33.66 23.63 11.56
C TYR A 38 -33.58 23.26 10.08
N ALA A 39 -32.45 23.59 9.45
CA ALA A 39 -32.17 23.26 8.06
C ALA A 39 -30.95 22.33 7.93
N ARG A 40 -31.13 21.24 7.18
CA ARG A 40 -30.07 20.27 6.86
C ARG A 40 -30.05 19.98 5.36
N GLN A 41 -29.00 20.40 4.65
CA GLN A 41 -28.88 20.13 3.21
C GLN A 41 -28.52 18.64 2.96
N SER A 42 -29.13 18.05 1.92
CA SER A 42 -28.86 16.67 1.52
C SER A 42 -27.74 16.62 0.46
N SER A 43 -26.62 15.97 0.79
CA SER A 43 -25.51 15.58 -0.10
C SER A 43 -24.71 16.68 -0.82
N ILE A 44 -23.38 16.51 -0.82
CA ILE A 44 -22.38 17.34 -1.53
C ILE A 44 -22.71 17.56 -3.01
N LYS A 45 -23.31 16.55 -3.67
CA LYS A 45 -23.66 16.60 -5.11
C LYS A 45 -24.79 17.58 -5.44
N GLN A 46 -25.76 17.76 -4.55
CA GLN A 46 -26.89 18.68 -4.79
C GLN A 46 -26.48 20.13 -4.56
N VAL A 47 -25.57 20.39 -3.61
CA VAL A 47 -25.03 21.72 -3.32
C VAL A 47 -24.16 22.26 -4.46
N LEU A 48 -23.38 21.41 -5.12
CA LEU A 48 -22.50 21.81 -6.23
C LEU A 48 -23.25 22.11 -7.55
N HIS A 49 -24.43 21.51 -7.78
CA HIS A 49 -25.18 21.68 -9.04
C HIS A 49 -26.34 22.67 -8.94
N ASN A 50 -26.89 22.93 -7.74
CA ASN A 50 -28.07 23.78 -7.55
C ASN A 50 -27.92 24.68 -6.32
N VAL A 51 -27.02 25.67 -6.37
CA VAL A 51 -26.86 26.71 -5.33
C VAL A 51 -28.20 27.39 -5.00
N TYR A 52 -29.06 27.58 -6.01
CA TYR A 52 -30.41 28.14 -5.85
C TYR A 52 -31.36 27.28 -5.01
N SER A 53 -31.32 25.94 -5.12
CA SER A 53 -32.22 25.06 -4.35
C SER A 53 -31.83 24.96 -2.87
N ALA A 54 -30.55 25.17 -2.57
CA ALA A 54 -30.01 25.22 -1.22
C ALA A 54 -30.41 26.50 -0.47
N LEU A 55 -30.46 27.64 -1.18
CA LEU A 55 -30.91 28.94 -0.68
C LEU A 55 -32.44 28.97 -0.51
N GLN A 56 -33.17 28.42 -1.48
CA GLN A 56 -34.64 28.37 -1.48
C GLN A 56 -35.18 27.63 -0.23
N GLN A 57 -34.63 26.48 0.15
CA GLN A 57 -35.10 25.75 1.34
C GLN A 57 -34.92 26.49 2.67
N THR A 58 -33.91 27.36 2.79
CA THR A 58 -33.68 28.14 4.01
C THR A 58 -34.51 29.42 4.04
N GLU A 59 -34.72 30.05 2.87
CA GLU A 59 -35.56 31.24 2.73
C GLU A 59 -37.05 30.87 2.87
N ASP A 60 -37.49 29.77 2.25
CA ASP A 60 -38.87 29.25 2.34
C ASP A 60 -39.31 29.00 3.80
N LEU A 61 -38.39 28.51 4.67
CA LEU A 61 -38.69 28.28 6.08
C LEU A 61 -38.82 29.58 6.88
N ILE A 62 -38.03 30.60 6.53
CA ILE A 62 -38.12 31.93 7.17
C ILE A 62 -39.43 32.60 6.75
N GLU A 63 -39.74 32.63 5.45
CA GLU A 63 -40.97 33.19 4.92
C GLU A 63 -42.20 32.52 5.56
N ARG A 64 -42.17 31.19 5.68
CA ARG A 64 -43.24 30.45 6.35
C ARG A 64 -43.38 30.81 7.83
N GLY A 65 -42.28 31.03 8.54
CA GLY A 65 -42.32 31.51 9.93
C GLY A 65 -43.02 32.86 10.05
N LEU A 66 -42.73 33.78 9.12
CA LEU A 66 -43.36 35.09 9.04
C LEU A 66 -44.87 34.98 8.71
N ASP A 67 -45.24 34.15 7.73
CA ASP A 67 -46.64 33.89 7.34
C ASP A 67 -47.48 33.31 8.49
N LEU A 68 -46.85 32.51 9.35
CA LEU A 68 -47.50 31.93 10.52
C LEU A 68 -47.65 32.90 11.69
N GLY A 69 -46.98 34.06 11.65
CA GLY A 69 -47.19 35.18 12.58
C GLY A 69 -46.01 35.51 13.49
N TRP A 70 -44.85 34.87 13.34
CA TRP A 70 -43.63 35.28 14.04
C TRP A 70 -43.01 36.52 13.39
N THR A 71 -42.38 37.38 14.17
CA THR A 71 -41.57 38.49 13.64
C THR A 71 -40.16 38.02 13.30
N ARG A 72 -39.45 38.75 12.44
CA ARG A 72 -38.12 38.33 11.98
C ARG A 72 -37.11 38.19 13.12
N GLU A 73 -37.26 39.00 14.17
CA GLU A 73 -36.42 39.04 15.37
C GLU A 73 -36.61 37.81 16.26
N GLN A 74 -37.77 37.16 16.16
CA GLN A 74 -38.08 35.95 16.93
C GLN A 74 -37.60 34.65 16.23
N ILE A 75 -37.10 34.76 14.99
CA ILE A 75 -36.74 33.62 14.14
C ILE A 75 -35.21 33.42 14.11
N THR A 76 -34.75 32.28 14.62
CA THR A 76 -33.33 31.88 14.60
C THR A 76 -33.12 30.63 13.73
N LEU A 77 -32.27 30.73 12.71
CA LEU A 77 -31.97 29.63 11.79
C LEU A 77 -30.68 28.90 12.15
N PHE A 78 -30.78 27.59 12.35
CA PHE A 78 -29.64 26.68 12.52
C PHE A 78 -29.45 25.83 11.27
N VAL A 79 -28.26 25.95 10.67
CA VAL A 79 -27.86 25.16 9.49
C VAL A 79 -26.74 24.20 9.88
N GLU A 80 -26.99 22.90 9.69
CA GLU A 80 -26.07 21.83 10.12
C GLU A 80 -24.79 21.74 9.25
N ASN A 81 -24.90 21.98 7.95
CA ASN A 81 -23.79 21.86 7.01
C ASN A 81 -23.12 23.22 6.79
N LYS A 82 -22.28 23.70 7.72
CA LYS A 82 -21.51 24.93 7.51
C LYS A 82 -20.34 24.70 6.56
N LEU A 83 -20.05 25.69 5.72
CA LEU A 83 -18.80 25.75 4.96
C LEU A 83 -17.65 25.95 5.96
N THR A 84 -16.70 25.01 6.02
CA THR A 84 -15.47 25.23 6.80
C THR A 84 -14.59 26.27 6.10
N LYS A 85 -13.71 26.97 6.85
CA LYS A 85 -12.75 27.94 6.28
C LYS A 85 -11.87 27.34 5.16
N ASP A 86 -11.75 26.01 5.11
CA ASP A 86 -11.00 25.25 4.11
C ASP A 86 -11.84 24.79 2.90
N GLY A 87 -13.08 25.27 2.76
CA GLY A 87 -13.94 24.96 1.61
C GLY A 87 -14.49 23.53 1.57
N LYS A 88 -14.36 22.74 2.65
CA LYS A 88 -14.92 21.38 2.75
C LYS A 88 -16.31 21.40 3.41
N ILE A 89 -17.30 20.83 2.74
CA ILE A 89 -18.67 20.63 3.26
C ILE A 89 -18.72 19.30 4.01
N ARG A 90 -18.97 19.33 5.32
CA ARG A 90 -19.24 18.11 6.11
C ARG A 90 -20.73 17.79 5.95
N SER A 91 -21.06 16.68 5.27
CA SER A 91 -22.45 16.21 5.17
C SER A 91 -22.82 15.45 6.43
N VAL A 92 -23.77 15.98 7.20
CA VAL A 92 -24.27 15.31 8.42
C VAL A 92 -25.52 14.50 8.08
N SER A 93 -25.50 13.21 8.40
CA SER A 93 -26.63 12.28 8.20
C SER A 93 -27.63 12.40 9.33
N GLY A 94 -28.94 12.29 9.03
CA GLY A 94 -30.00 12.24 10.05
C GLY A 94 -30.05 10.93 10.86
N THR A 95 -29.10 10.02 10.63
CA THR A 95 -28.88 8.79 11.42
C THR A 95 -27.83 8.98 12.52
N ILE A 96 -27.17 10.13 12.55
CA ILE A 96 -26.19 10.48 13.58
C ILE A 96 -26.98 10.97 14.81
N PRO A 97 -26.59 10.55 16.03
CA PRO A 97 -27.22 10.98 17.27
C PRO A 97 -27.39 12.50 17.36
N ILE A 98 -28.46 12.98 17.99
CA ILE A 98 -28.71 14.42 18.19
C ILE A 98 -27.49 15.14 18.81
N GLU A 99 -26.78 14.48 19.74
CA GLU A 99 -25.64 15.02 20.47
C GLU A 99 -24.42 15.32 19.58
N ASP A 100 -24.27 14.57 18.49
CA ASP A 100 -23.19 14.73 17.52
C ASP A 100 -23.55 15.71 16.39
N ARG A 101 -24.72 16.37 16.50
CA ARG A 101 -25.25 17.33 15.52
C ARG A 101 -25.30 18.70 16.16
N GLU A 102 -24.24 19.48 15.96
CA GLU A 102 -24.04 20.80 16.60
C GLU A 102 -25.30 21.68 16.49
N GLY A 103 -25.90 21.79 15.30
CA GLY A 103 -27.09 22.64 15.10
C GLY A 103 -28.33 22.12 15.84
N LEU A 104 -28.57 20.80 15.80
CA LEU A 104 -29.74 20.20 16.44
C LEU A 104 -29.58 20.10 17.97
N SER A 105 -28.37 19.81 18.45
CA SER A 105 -28.04 19.79 19.88
C SER A 105 -28.26 21.17 20.49
N THR A 106 -27.78 22.24 19.83
CA THR A 106 -28.01 23.61 20.30
C THR A 106 -29.50 23.97 20.33
N ILE A 107 -30.30 23.54 19.36
CA ILE A 107 -31.77 23.73 19.42
C ILE A 107 -32.35 23.04 20.67
N VAL A 108 -31.96 21.79 20.93
CA VAL A 108 -32.44 21.04 22.10
C VAL A 108 -32.04 21.71 23.42
N GLU A 109 -30.84 22.29 23.49
CA GLU A 109 -30.38 23.08 24.65
C GLU A 109 -31.23 24.35 24.85
N HIS A 110 -31.54 25.09 23.78
CA HIS A 110 -32.40 26.27 23.85
C HIS A 110 -33.82 25.91 24.30
N VAL A 111 -34.36 24.78 23.82
CA VAL A 111 -35.67 24.27 24.27
C VAL A 111 -35.67 23.98 25.77
N LYS A 112 -34.61 23.34 26.29
CA LYS A 112 -34.47 23.05 27.72
C LYS A 112 -34.24 24.30 28.58
N ALA A 113 -33.61 25.33 28.02
CA ALA A 113 -33.41 26.62 28.69
C ALA A 113 -34.71 27.44 28.82
N GLY A 114 -35.74 27.10 28.02
CA GLY A 114 -37.02 27.80 27.99
C GLY A 114 -37.04 29.02 27.06
N GLY A 115 -38.22 29.58 26.82
CA GLY A 115 -38.43 30.75 25.95
C GLY A 115 -38.61 30.43 24.45
N VAL A 116 -38.47 29.16 24.06
CA VAL A 116 -38.79 28.67 22.71
C VAL A 116 -40.27 28.27 22.64
N GLY A 117 -40.97 28.68 21.59
CA GLY A 117 -42.36 28.31 21.33
C GLY A 117 -42.51 27.18 20.32
N ALA A 118 -41.65 27.16 19.30
CA ALA A 118 -41.71 26.15 18.25
C ALA A 118 -40.34 25.86 17.61
N ILE A 119 -40.19 24.62 17.12
CA ILE A 119 -39.11 24.20 16.22
C ILE A 119 -39.73 23.97 14.85
N MET A 120 -39.15 24.52 13.79
CA MET A 120 -39.66 24.32 12.43
C MET A 120 -38.61 23.71 11.51
N CYS A 121 -39.03 22.76 10.68
CA CYS A 121 -38.19 22.10 9.69
C CYS A 121 -39.04 21.71 8.47
N VAL A 122 -38.39 21.33 7.36
CA VAL A 122 -39.12 20.95 6.14
C VAL A 122 -39.96 19.67 6.35
N ASP A 123 -39.36 18.66 6.96
CA ASP A 123 -39.94 17.33 7.15
C ASP A 123 -39.30 16.65 8.37
N VAL A 124 -39.98 15.67 8.98
CA VAL A 124 -39.46 14.96 10.17
C VAL A 124 -38.12 14.26 9.88
N SER A 125 -37.85 13.89 8.62
CA SER A 125 -36.57 13.27 8.20
C SER A 125 -35.36 14.22 8.32
N ARG A 126 -35.58 15.54 8.49
CA ARG A 126 -34.52 16.48 8.85
C ARG A 126 -34.16 16.35 10.32
N LEU A 127 -35.12 16.12 11.20
CA LEU A 127 -34.89 16.00 12.64
C LEU A 127 -34.31 14.63 13.00
N THR A 128 -34.91 13.54 12.55
CA THR A 128 -34.48 12.18 12.89
C THR A 128 -34.75 11.18 11.77
N ARG A 129 -33.86 10.18 11.64
CA ARG A 129 -34.01 9.01 10.77
C ARG A 129 -33.41 7.75 11.41
N ASP A 130 -33.26 7.75 12.73
CA ASP A 130 -32.62 6.67 13.44
C ASP A 130 -33.49 5.39 13.41
N ALA A 131 -32.85 4.23 13.28
CA ALA A 131 -33.57 2.97 13.08
C ALA A 131 -34.33 2.51 14.34
N ASP A 132 -33.84 2.92 15.51
CA ASP A 132 -34.33 2.54 16.83
C ASP A 132 -35.29 3.59 17.42
N LEU A 133 -35.51 4.72 16.72
CA LEU A 133 -36.41 5.82 17.10
C LEU A 133 -36.08 6.48 18.46
N TYR A 134 -34.87 6.26 18.97
CA TYR A 134 -34.37 6.81 20.22
C TYR A 134 -34.34 8.35 20.16
N ASP A 135 -33.78 8.92 19.11
CA ASP A 135 -33.68 10.37 18.95
C ASP A 135 -35.05 11.02 18.73
N ALA A 136 -35.93 10.34 17.98
CA ALA A 136 -37.31 10.79 17.78
C ALA A 136 -38.06 10.88 19.12
N THR A 137 -37.95 9.83 19.94
CA THR A 137 -38.60 9.74 21.25
C THR A 137 -38.02 10.76 22.23
N LYS A 138 -36.69 10.93 22.24
CA LYS A 138 -35.99 11.90 23.09
C LYS A 138 -36.38 13.34 22.75
N LEU A 139 -36.47 13.68 21.47
CA LEU A 139 -36.89 15.01 21.03
C LEU A 139 -38.35 15.28 21.38
N ALA A 140 -39.26 14.33 21.12
CA ALA A 140 -40.67 14.47 21.45
C ALA A 140 -40.89 14.64 22.97
N LYS A 141 -40.18 13.85 23.80
CA LYS A 141 -40.21 13.99 25.27
C LYS A 141 -39.74 15.38 25.70
N THR A 142 -38.63 15.87 25.14
CA THR A 142 -38.08 17.20 25.47
C THR A 142 -39.07 18.31 25.09
N CYS A 143 -39.70 18.22 23.93
CA CYS A 143 -40.69 19.20 23.47
C CYS A 143 -41.96 19.17 24.33
N ARG A 144 -42.41 17.97 24.74
CA ARG A 144 -43.54 17.80 25.66
C ARG A 144 -43.27 18.47 27.01
N GLU A 145 -42.12 18.21 27.61
CA GLU A 145 -41.73 18.76 28.93
C GLU A 145 -41.60 20.29 28.94
N ASN A 146 -41.23 20.90 27.80
CA ASN A 146 -41.02 22.35 27.69
C ASN A 146 -42.16 23.08 26.95
N HIS A 147 -43.27 22.40 26.65
CA HIS A 147 -44.41 22.94 25.90
C HIS A 147 -44.01 23.61 24.56
N VAL A 148 -43.16 22.92 23.78
CA VAL A 148 -42.67 23.37 22.48
C VAL A 148 -43.33 22.59 21.35
N LEU A 149 -43.78 23.30 20.32
CA LEU A 149 -44.38 22.69 19.12
C LEU A 149 -43.31 22.27 18.10
N ILE A 150 -43.57 21.22 17.32
CA ILE A 150 -42.80 20.91 16.11
C ILE A 150 -43.65 21.23 14.88
N VAL A 151 -43.16 22.10 14.00
CA VAL A 151 -43.84 22.52 12.78
C VAL A 151 -43.09 21.97 11.56
N THR A 152 -43.78 21.18 10.74
CA THR A 152 -43.28 20.75 9.43
C THR A 152 -44.05 21.42 8.30
N ASN A 153 -43.70 21.10 7.05
CA ASN A 153 -44.46 21.62 5.92
C ASN A 153 -45.91 21.16 5.88
N ASN A 154 -46.20 19.99 6.45
CA ASN A 154 -47.50 19.33 6.32
C ASN A 154 -48.25 19.22 7.64
N THR A 155 -47.55 19.26 8.79
CA THR A 155 -48.13 18.92 10.08
C THR A 155 -47.54 19.78 11.20
N VAL A 156 -48.39 20.19 12.15
CA VAL A 156 -47.96 20.73 13.45
C VAL A 156 -48.18 19.68 14.51
N TYR A 157 -47.15 19.37 15.29
CA TYR A 157 -47.17 18.42 16.39
C TYR A 157 -47.15 19.17 17.73
N ASP A 158 -48.19 18.94 18.53
CA ASP A 158 -48.27 19.35 19.93
C ASP A 158 -48.40 18.12 20.83
N PHE A 159 -47.29 17.77 21.48
CA PHE A 159 -47.23 16.60 22.35
C PHE A 159 -47.99 16.74 23.68
N ASN A 160 -48.58 17.92 23.95
CA ASN A 160 -49.37 18.18 25.14
C ASN A 160 -50.88 18.33 24.83
N ASN A 161 -51.30 18.19 23.57
CA ASN A 161 -52.70 18.31 23.22
C ASN A 161 -53.49 17.03 23.64
N PRO A 162 -54.48 17.13 24.55
CA PRO A 162 -55.22 15.96 25.02
C PRO A 162 -56.15 15.35 23.96
N ASN A 163 -56.46 16.09 22.89
CA ASN A 163 -57.41 15.70 21.86
C ASN A 163 -56.75 15.11 20.59
N ARG A 164 -55.41 15.08 20.52
CA ARG A 164 -54.63 14.58 19.37
C ARG A 164 -53.48 13.70 19.82
N ASP A 165 -53.31 12.56 19.16
CA ASP A 165 -52.12 11.70 19.37
C ASP A 165 -50.97 12.11 18.45
N ASP A 166 -50.45 13.32 18.67
CA ASP A 166 -49.35 13.86 17.86
C ASP A 166 -48.02 13.14 18.13
N LEU A 167 -47.89 12.45 19.27
CA LEU A 167 -46.73 11.61 19.57
C LEU A 167 -46.67 10.41 18.63
N SER A 168 -47.76 9.64 18.51
CA SER A 168 -47.80 8.49 17.60
C SER A 168 -47.64 8.93 16.14
N ALA A 169 -48.29 10.03 15.74
CA ALA A 169 -48.16 10.58 14.38
C ALA A 169 -46.72 10.99 14.04
N PHE A 170 -46.02 11.66 14.97
CA PHE A 170 -44.61 12.05 14.79
C PHE A 170 -43.69 10.81 14.68
N ILE A 171 -43.91 9.82 15.54
CA ILE A 171 -43.14 8.57 15.55
C ILE A 171 -43.39 7.77 14.27
N ASP A 172 -44.61 7.74 13.74
CA ASP A 172 -44.93 7.04 12.50
C ASP A 172 -44.33 7.72 11.27
N GLU A 173 -44.26 9.05 11.24
CA GLU A 173 -43.53 9.77 10.19
C GLU A 173 -42.01 9.53 10.28
N ALA A 174 -41.45 9.51 11.50
CA ALA A 174 -40.05 9.14 11.72
C ALA A 174 -39.75 7.69 11.27
N LYS A 175 -40.64 6.73 11.58
CA LYS A 175 -40.57 5.35 11.08
C LYS A 175 -40.61 5.29 9.56
N ALA A 176 -41.52 6.04 8.92
CA ALA A 176 -41.63 6.09 7.47
C ALA A 176 -40.35 6.66 6.83
N ALA A 177 -39.77 7.70 7.43
CA ALA A 177 -38.51 8.31 6.99
C ALA A 177 -37.31 7.35 7.13
N ALA A 178 -37.25 6.55 8.19
CA ALA A 178 -36.24 5.52 8.41
C ALA A 178 -36.42 4.32 7.45
N LYS A 179 -37.68 3.90 7.22
CA LYS A 179 -38.05 2.82 6.29
C LYS A 179 -37.73 3.19 4.84
N PHE A 180 -37.93 4.45 4.43
CA PHE A 180 -37.60 4.93 3.08
C PHE A 180 -36.12 4.70 2.70
N ILE A 181 -35.16 4.93 3.61
CA ILE A 181 -33.74 4.63 3.34
C ILE A 181 -33.50 3.12 3.23
N ARG A 182 -34.04 2.33 4.17
CA ARG A 182 -33.89 0.87 4.17
C ARG A 182 -34.48 0.25 2.90
N ASP A 183 -35.72 0.58 2.56
CA ASP A 183 -36.46 -0.08 1.50
C ASP A 183 -36.15 0.50 0.11
N HIS A 184 -35.90 1.80 -0.01
CA HIS A 184 -35.69 2.44 -1.31
C HIS A 184 -34.20 2.45 -1.72
N ILE A 185 -33.28 2.85 -0.81
CA ILE A 185 -31.85 2.95 -1.11
C ILE A 185 -31.14 1.60 -0.97
N LYS A 186 -31.36 0.88 0.14
CA LYS A 186 -30.73 -0.45 0.34
C LYS A 186 -31.52 -1.58 -0.33
N GLY A 187 -32.85 -1.52 -0.32
CA GLY A 187 -33.74 -2.55 -0.89
C GLY A 187 -33.93 -2.47 -2.41
N LYS A 188 -34.61 -1.42 -2.92
CA LYS A 188 -35.03 -1.32 -4.33
C LYS A 188 -33.89 -0.94 -5.27
N MET A 189 -33.07 0.05 -4.93
CA MET A 189 -31.97 0.48 -5.81
C MET A 189 -30.91 -0.62 -5.98
N LEU A 190 -30.55 -1.32 -4.90
CA LEU A 190 -29.60 -2.44 -4.99
C LEU A 190 -30.21 -3.59 -5.82
N LYS A 191 -31.46 -3.98 -5.57
CA LYS A 191 -32.18 -4.99 -6.37
C LYS A 191 -32.27 -4.60 -7.85
N ASN A 192 -32.59 -3.35 -8.16
CA ASN A 192 -32.66 -2.86 -9.54
C ASN A 192 -31.28 -2.81 -10.20
N ARG A 193 -30.21 -2.44 -9.48
CA ARG A 193 -28.83 -2.50 -9.99
C ARG A 193 -28.38 -3.94 -10.22
N THR A 194 -28.66 -4.85 -9.29
CA THR A 194 -28.38 -6.28 -9.46
C THR A 194 -29.17 -6.86 -10.63
N LYS A 195 -30.45 -6.51 -10.80
CA LYS A 195 -31.27 -6.93 -11.95
C LYS A 195 -30.71 -6.38 -13.27
N LYS A 196 -30.32 -5.09 -13.30
CA LYS A 196 -29.70 -4.45 -14.46
C LYS A 196 -28.36 -5.10 -14.81
N ALA A 197 -27.54 -5.39 -13.80
CA ALA A 197 -26.28 -6.11 -13.97
C ALA A 197 -26.52 -7.50 -14.56
N LYS A 198 -27.44 -8.30 -13.98
CA LYS A 198 -27.79 -9.64 -14.45
C LYS A 198 -28.31 -9.67 -15.88
N MET A 199 -28.94 -8.59 -16.35
CA MET A 199 -29.33 -8.43 -17.76
C MET A 199 -28.15 -8.03 -18.67
N GLY A 200 -26.91 -8.02 -18.17
CA GLY A 200 -25.72 -7.70 -18.93
C GLY A 200 -25.57 -6.22 -19.29
N ARG A 201 -26.19 -5.32 -18.52
CA ARG A 201 -26.15 -3.87 -18.74
C ARG A 201 -25.32 -3.18 -17.67
N LEU A 202 -24.77 -2.01 -17.99
CA LEU A 202 -23.94 -1.22 -17.08
C LEU A 202 -24.76 -0.77 -15.84
N ALA A 203 -24.48 -1.42 -14.70
CA ALA A 203 -25.15 -1.17 -13.42
C ALA A 203 -24.41 -0.15 -12.52
N ASN A 204 -23.15 0.17 -12.85
CA ASN A 204 -22.29 1.09 -12.09
C ASN A 204 -22.27 2.48 -12.71
N GLY A 205 -22.40 3.51 -11.88
CA GLY A 205 -22.63 4.90 -12.30
C GLY A 205 -21.49 5.59 -13.05
N VAL A 206 -20.25 5.09 -12.96
CA VAL A 206 -19.06 5.78 -13.45
C VAL A 206 -18.28 4.87 -14.40
N ALA A 207 -17.94 5.38 -15.58
CA ALA A 207 -17.08 4.69 -16.55
C ALA A 207 -15.60 4.81 -16.14
N PRO A 208 -14.79 3.74 -16.27
CA PRO A 208 -13.34 3.82 -16.14
C PRO A 208 -12.71 4.78 -17.16
N VAL A 209 -11.52 5.29 -16.87
CA VAL A 209 -10.77 6.14 -17.80
C VAL A 209 -10.44 5.37 -19.09
N GLY A 210 -10.51 6.02 -20.25
CA GLY A 210 -10.41 5.33 -21.55
C GLY A 210 -11.73 4.74 -22.06
N LEU A 211 -12.77 4.70 -21.22
CA LEU A 211 -14.14 4.36 -21.60
C LEU A 211 -15.09 5.52 -21.28
N MET A 212 -16.21 5.58 -21.96
CA MET A 212 -17.33 6.48 -21.67
C MET A 212 -18.64 5.70 -21.83
N ARG A 213 -19.73 6.28 -21.35
CA ARG A 213 -21.06 5.68 -21.54
C ARG A 213 -21.53 5.95 -22.96
N ASP A 214 -22.25 5.00 -23.52
CA ASP A 214 -23.00 5.21 -24.75
C ASP A 214 -24.19 6.17 -24.50
N GLU A 215 -24.86 6.58 -25.57
CA GLU A 215 -26.01 7.50 -25.51
C GLU A 215 -27.17 6.95 -24.65
N THR A 216 -27.32 5.63 -24.62
CA THR A 216 -28.36 4.96 -23.82
C THR A 216 -27.99 4.88 -22.33
N GLY A 217 -26.70 5.00 -21.99
CA GLY A 217 -26.16 4.85 -20.65
C GLY A 217 -26.17 3.40 -20.12
N ASP A 218 -26.46 2.43 -20.98
CA ASP A 218 -26.54 1.00 -20.67
C ASP A 218 -25.28 0.22 -21.07
N SER A 219 -24.38 0.81 -21.87
CA SER A 219 -23.12 0.20 -22.29
C SER A 219 -21.92 1.16 -22.15
N LEU A 220 -20.73 0.63 -22.43
CA LEU A 220 -19.48 1.39 -22.47
C LEU A 220 -18.97 1.47 -23.91
N VAL A 221 -18.39 2.60 -24.28
CA VAL A 221 -17.72 2.81 -25.57
C VAL A 221 -16.34 3.43 -25.34
N PRO A 222 -15.37 3.21 -26.24
CA PRO A 222 -14.05 3.83 -26.13
C PRO A 222 -14.13 5.35 -26.05
N SER A 223 -13.36 5.96 -25.16
CA SER A 223 -13.18 7.42 -25.11
C SER A 223 -11.86 7.82 -25.79
N PRO A 224 -11.61 9.12 -26.03
CA PRO A 224 -10.33 9.62 -26.56
C PRO A 224 -9.10 9.23 -25.73
N HIS A 225 -9.29 8.78 -24.48
CA HIS A 225 -8.21 8.28 -23.63
C HIS A 225 -7.89 6.79 -23.84
N ALA A 226 -8.69 6.05 -24.62
CA ALA A 226 -8.47 4.62 -24.88
C ALA A 226 -7.06 4.29 -25.42
N PRO A 227 -6.48 5.04 -26.38
CA PRO A 227 -5.16 4.75 -26.91
C PRO A 227 -4.06 4.83 -25.84
N TYR A 228 -4.19 5.75 -24.87
CA TYR A 228 -3.23 5.91 -23.78
C TYR A 228 -3.27 4.73 -22.81
N ILE A 229 -4.46 4.15 -22.58
CA ILE A 229 -4.60 2.92 -21.79
C ILE A 229 -3.95 1.75 -22.53
N SER A 230 -4.24 1.57 -23.82
CA SER A 230 -3.60 0.53 -24.64
C SER A 230 -2.07 0.64 -24.62
N ALA A 231 -1.53 1.86 -24.74
CA ALA A 231 -0.10 2.13 -24.65
C ALA A 231 0.50 1.76 -23.28
N LEU A 232 -0.22 2.00 -22.18
CA LEU A 232 0.22 1.61 -20.84
C LEU A 232 0.35 0.09 -20.68
N TYR A 233 -0.60 -0.68 -21.22
CA TYR A 233 -0.54 -2.15 -21.18
C TYR A 233 0.61 -2.69 -22.03
N LYS A 234 0.79 -2.17 -23.25
CA LYS A 234 1.94 -2.50 -24.09
C LYS A 234 3.26 -2.17 -23.41
N ARG A 235 3.34 -1.01 -22.74
CA ARG A 235 4.53 -0.61 -21.99
C ARG A 235 4.78 -1.53 -20.80
N PHE A 236 3.74 -1.94 -20.07
CA PHE A 236 3.87 -2.91 -18.99
C PHE A 236 4.49 -4.24 -19.47
N ARG A 237 4.04 -4.72 -20.63
CA ARG A 237 4.59 -5.93 -21.26
C ARG A 237 6.04 -5.74 -21.73
N GLN A 238 6.37 -4.60 -22.32
CA GLN A 238 7.75 -4.26 -22.71
C GLN A 238 8.71 -4.19 -21.52
N LEU A 239 8.21 -3.85 -20.34
CA LEU A 239 8.97 -3.80 -19.09
C LEU A 239 9.00 -5.15 -18.35
N ASP A 240 8.58 -6.24 -19.01
CA ASP A 240 8.54 -7.60 -18.45
C ASP A 240 7.84 -7.66 -17.08
N ALA A 241 6.66 -7.05 -17.02
CA ALA A 241 5.84 -6.93 -15.80
C ALA A 241 6.53 -6.23 -14.61
N ASP A 242 7.56 -5.39 -14.84
CA ASP A 242 8.13 -4.53 -13.80
C ASP A 242 7.18 -3.37 -13.44
N PHE A 243 6.29 -3.68 -12.50
CA PHE A 243 5.32 -2.74 -11.95
C PHE A 243 5.95 -1.52 -11.27
N ALA A 244 7.12 -1.68 -10.64
CA ALA A 244 7.77 -0.58 -9.93
C ALA A 244 8.37 0.42 -10.92
N LEU A 245 8.98 -0.09 -11.99
CA LEU A 245 9.53 0.71 -13.06
C LEU A 245 8.43 1.44 -13.84
N LEU A 246 7.35 0.74 -14.22
CA LEU A 246 6.22 1.37 -14.89
C LEU A 246 5.63 2.50 -14.03
N TYR A 247 5.42 2.26 -12.73
CA TYR A 247 4.92 3.31 -11.84
C TYR A 247 5.85 4.53 -11.80
N ARG A 248 7.17 4.32 -11.76
CA ARG A 248 8.16 5.41 -11.79
C ARG A 248 8.12 6.19 -13.11
N GLU A 249 7.86 5.52 -14.23
CA GLU A 249 7.74 6.18 -15.53
C GLU A 249 6.52 7.10 -15.62
N VAL A 250 5.41 6.72 -15.00
CA VAL A 250 4.10 7.37 -15.18
C VAL A 250 3.71 8.31 -14.04
N ALA A 251 4.23 8.10 -12.83
CA ALA A 251 3.89 8.89 -11.66
C ALA A 251 4.28 10.37 -11.83
N GLY A 252 3.31 11.26 -11.65
CA GLY A 252 3.52 12.71 -11.72
C GLY A 252 3.65 13.27 -13.14
N LYS A 253 3.60 12.43 -14.18
CA LYS A 253 3.60 12.85 -15.59
C LYS A 253 2.18 12.92 -16.14
N LEU A 254 1.97 13.76 -17.16
CA LEU A 254 0.70 13.84 -17.88
C LEU A 254 0.49 12.58 -18.70
N LEU A 255 -0.54 11.80 -18.34
CA LEU A 255 -0.90 10.56 -19.02
C LEU A 255 -2.17 10.74 -19.85
N PHE A 256 -3.15 11.45 -19.29
CA PHE A 256 -4.44 11.69 -19.93
C PHE A 256 -4.65 13.20 -20.08
N PRO A 257 -4.48 13.77 -21.29
CA PRO A 257 -4.69 15.20 -21.55
C PRO A 257 -6.11 15.65 -21.24
N GLU A 258 -6.30 16.92 -20.90
CA GLU A 258 -7.66 17.45 -20.69
C GLU A 258 -8.44 17.46 -22.02
N THR A 259 -9.61 16.81 -22.03
CA THR A 259 -10.46 16.69 -23.22
C THR A 259 -11.83 17.28 -22.92
N LYS A 260 -12.33 18.15 -23.81
CA LYS A 260 -13.59 18.87 -23.62
C LYS A 260 -14.77 17.90 -23.47
N GLY A 261 -15.53 18.02 -22.39
CA GLY A 261 -16.70 17.18 -22.12
C GLY A 261 -16.39 15.80 -21.51
N ILE A 262 -15.11 15.48 -21.27
CA ILE A 262 -14.70 14.18 -20.70
C ILE A 262 -13.91 14.43 -19.42
N GLU A 263 -14.60 14.32 -18.29
CA GLU A 263 -13.96 14.28 -16.98
C GLU A 263 -13.87 12.83 -16.50
N PRO A 264 -12.67 12.23 -16.45
CA PRO A 264 -12.52 10.88 -15.95
C PRO A 264 -12.76 10.88 -14.44
N LYS A 265 -13.97 10.51 -14.02
CA LYS A 265 -14.40 10.40 -12.61
C LYS A 265 -13.85 9.14 -11.91
N SER A 266 -12.66 8.69 -12.32
CA SER A 266 -12.02 7.51 -11.77
C SER A 266 -11.29 7.85 -10.47
N MET A 267 -11.56 7.08 -9.41
CA MET A 267 -10.99 7.31 -8.07
C MET A 267 -9.46 7.08 -7.99
N TYR A 268 -8.85 6.56 -9.06
CA TYR A 268 -7.44 6.21 -9.13
C TYR A 268 -6.57 7.28 -9.81
N LEU A 269 -7.15 8.40 -10.23
CA LEU A 269 -6.46 9.48 -10.94
C LEU A 269 -6.29 10.73 -10.07
N LYS A 270 -5.21 11.49 -10.35
CA LYS A 270 -4.90 12.77 -9.72
C LYS A 270 -4.84 13.84 -10.80
N ARG A 271 -5.49 14.98 -10.56
CA ARG A 271 -5.47 16.13 -11.48
C ARG A 271 -4.11 16.82 -11.41
N ILE A 272 -3.57 17.17 -12.58
CA ILE A 272 -2.34 17.97 -12.75
C ILE A 272 -2.57 19.05 -13.79
N LYS A 273 -1.60 19.97 -13.98
CA LYS A 273 -1.70 21.01 -15.01
C LYS A 273 -1.82 20.36 -16.40
N GLY A 274 -2.92 20.63 -17.11
CA GLY A 274 -3.18 20.14 -18.46
C GLY A 274 -3.83 18.74 -18.57
N GLY A 275 -4.21 18.11 -17.45
CA GLY A 275 -4.96 16.85 -17.48
C GLY A 275 -4.78 15.99 -16.22
N TRP A 276 -4.57 14.68 -16.40
CA TRP A 276 -4.59 13.70 -15.33
C TRP A 276 -3.39 12.75 -15.34
N THR A 277 -2.99 12.32 -14.14
CA THR A 277 -1.98 11.28 -13.89
C THR A 277 -2.54 10.22 -12.95
N ILE A 278 -1.78 9.15 -12.70
CA ILE A 278 -2.16 8.11 -11.73
C ILE A 278 -1.89 8.60 -10.30
N ALA A 279 -2.85 8.40 -9.40
CA ALA A 279 -2.79 8.91 -8.03
C ALA A 279 -1.86 8.11 -7.11
N SER A 280 -1.77 6.80 -7.29
CA SER A 280 -1.01 5.91 -6.41
C SER A 280 -0.65 4.59 -7.09
N ARG A 281 0.27 3.83 -6.48
CA ARG A 281 0.59 2.46 -6.91
C ARG A 281 -0.66 1.58 -6.97
N LEU A 282 -1.49 1.63 -5.92
CA LEU A 282 -2.76 0.88 -5.90
C LEU A 282 -3.67 1.30 -7.07
N GLY A 283 -3.67 2.59 -7.43
CA GLY A 283 -4.40 3.09 -8.58
C GLY A 283 -3.91 2.52 -9.92
N LEU A 284 -2.60 2.40 -10.12
CA LEU A 284 -2.03 1.74 -11.30
C LEU A 284 -2.37 0.24 -11.33
N LYS A 285 -2.27 -0.46 -10.19
CA LYS A 285 -2.65 -1.88 -10.09
C LYS A 285 -4.11 -2.07 -10.50
N ASN A 286 -5.02 -1.31 -9.89
CA ASN A 286 -6.46 -1.38 -10.20
C ASN A 286 -6.79 -1.03 -11.65
N LEU A 287 -6.01 -0.15 -12.27
CA LEU A 287 -6.13 0.17 -13.70
C LEU A 287 -5.72 -1.04 -14.54
N LEU A 288 -4.54 -1.62 -14.29
CA LEU A 288 -4.01 -2.74 -15.06
C LEU A 288 -4.78 -4.06 -14.88
N THR A 289 -5.52 -4.22 -13.78
CA THR A 289 -6.36 -5.41 -13.54
C THR A 289 -7.85 -5.17 -13.83
N ASN A 290 -8.21 -4.08 -14.52
CA ASN A 290 -9.61 -3.75 -14.74
C ASN A 290 -10.22 -4.56 -15.90
N PHE A 291 -11.17 -5.44 -15.59
CA PHE A 291 -11.90 -6.28 -16.55
C PHE A 291 -12.63 -5.49 -17.65
N ALA A 292 -13.03 -4.23 -17.39
CA ALA A 292 -13.69 -3.41 -18.39
C ALA A 292 -12.80 -3.15 -19.62
N TYR A 293 -11.47 -3.16 -19.49
CA TYR A 293 -10.61 -2.88 -20.63
C TYR A 293 -10.53 -4.03 -21.65
N ASP A 294 -10.83 -5.26 -21.21
CA ASP A 294 -11.04 -6.45 -22.06
C ASP A 294 -12.52 -6.64 -22.47
N GLY A 295 -13.36 -5.60 -22.29
CA GLY A 295 -14.75 -5.60 -22.73
C GLY A 295 -15.72 -6.30 -21.79
N HIS A 296 -15.31 -6.68 -20.58
CA HIS A 296 -16.17 -7.38 -19.62
C HIS A 296 -16.89 -6.43 -18.66
N LEU A 297 -18.14 -6.73 -18.30
CA LEU A 297 -18.88 -6.01 -17.25
C LEU A 297 -18.83 -6.75 -15.93
N VAL A 298 -18.35 -6.07 -14.89
CA VAL A 298 -18.23 -6.60 -13.52
C VAL A 298 -19.18 -5.85 -12.57
N PHE A 299 -19.86 -6.60 -11.71
CA PHE A 299 -20.71 -6.09 -10.64
C PHE A 299 -20.51 -6.93 -9.38
N ASN A 300 -20.36 -6.29 -8.22
CA ASN A 300 -20.08 -6.99 -6.95
C ASN A 300 -18.92 -8.00 -6.99
N ARG A 301 -17.85 -7.68 -7.73
CA ARG A 301 -16.67 -8.55 -7.93
C ARG A 301 -16.93 -9.82 -8.76
N GLU A 302 -18.10 -9.94 -9.38
CA GLU A 302 -18.42 -11.02 -10.31
C GLU A 302 -18.49 -10.48 -11.74
N VAL A 303 -17.94 -11.22 -12.70
CA VAL A 303 -18.12 -10.93 -14.13
C VAL A 303 -19.54 -11.30 -14.52
N VAL A 304 -20.38 -10.30 -14.77
CA VAL A 304 -21.80 -10.54 -15.08
C VAL A 304 -22.03 -10.75 -16.57
N LYS A 305 -21.19 -10.14 -17.41
CA LYS A 305 -21.21 -10.39 -18.86
C LYS A 305 -19.82 -10.21 -19.45
N ARG A 306 -19.29 -11.28 -20.06
CA ARG A 306 -18.04 -11.25 -20.85
C ARG A 306 -18.32 -10.61 -22.21
N ASN A 307 -17.36 -9.87 -22.76
CA ASN A 307 -17.45 -9.21 -24.07
C ASN A 307 -18.73 -8.38 -24.27
N ALA A 308 -19.16 -7.66 -23.23
CA ALA A 308 -20.36 -6.85 -23.25
C ALA A 308 -20.22 -5.56 -24.07
N HIS A 309 -18.98 -5.09 -24.24
CA HIS A 309 -18.67 -3.87 -24.99
C HIS A 309 -17.32 -3.99 -25.70
N PRO A 310 -17.00 -3.07 -26.64
CA PRO A 310 -15.72 -3.10 -27.34
C PRO A 310 -14.54 -3.00 -26.35
N ALA A 311 -13.61 -3.95 -26.44
CA ALA A 311 -12.36 -3.91 -25.70
C ALA A 311 -11.47 -2.76 -26.20
N ILE A 312 -10.75 -2.12 -25.30
CA ILE A 312 -9.79 -1.05 -25.65
C ILE A 312 -8.34 -1.48 -25.51
N VAL A 313 -8.10 -2.64 -24.91
CA VAL A 313 -6.81 -3.30 -24.77
C VAL A 313 -6.89 -4.65 -25.47
N ASP A 314 -5.80 -5.08 -26.10
CA ASP A 314 -5.72 -6.42 -26.67
C ASP A 314 -5.78 -7.48 -25.56
N HIS A 315 -6.54 -8.55 -25.79
CA HIS A 315 -6.76 -9.59 -24.79
C HIS A 315 -5.44 -10.18 -24.27
N SER A 316 -4.43 -10.35 -25.13
CA SER A 316 -3.13 -10.91 -24.72
C SER A 316 -2.35 -9.98 -23.78
N ASP A 317 -2.40 -8.67 -24.03
CA ASP A 317 -1.76 -7.67 -23.18
C ASP A 317 -2.51 -7.51 -21.85
N TRP A 318 -3.84 -7.58 -21.89
CA TRP A 318 -4.67 -7.53 -20.69
C TRP A 318 -4.45 -8.74 -19.81
N LEU A 319 -4.50 -9.95 -20.37
CA LEU A 319 -4.30 -11.21 -19.66
C LEU A 319 -2.90 -11.25 -19.02
N TYR A 320 -1.87 -10.85 -19.76
CA TYR A 320 -0.50 -10.74 -19.23
C TYR A 320 -0.45 -9.82 -18.01
N ALA A 321 -1.06 -8.64 -18.06
CA ALA A 321 -1.09 -7.73 -16.91
C ALA A 321 -1.90 -8.28 -15.73
N PHE A 322 -3.03 -8.94 -16.02
CA PHE A 322 -3.92 -9.52 -15.03
C PHE A 322 -3.25 -10.65 -14.25
N GLU A 323 -2.62 -11.61 -14.94
CA GLU A 323 -1.95 -12.76 -14.32
C GLU A 323 -0.79 -12.34 -13.39
N HIS A 324 -0.05 -11.28 -13.76
CA HIS A 324 1.08 -10.81 -12.98
C HIS A 324 0.68 -9.96 -11.76
N LEU A 325 -0.51 -9.34 -11.78
CA LEU A 325 -0.91 -8.35 -10.76
C LEU A 325 -2.12 -8.77 -9.92
N SER A 326 -3.11 -9.45 -10.49
CA SER A 326 -4.34 -9.87 -9.82
C SER A 326 -4.06 -10.99 -8.83
N ASP A 327 -4.74 -10.97 -7.68
CA ASP A 327 -4.65 -12.04 -6.67
C ASP A 327 -5.77 -13.08 -6.84
N THR A 328 -6.76 -12.79 -7.68
CA THR A 328 -7.93 -13.64 -7.95
C THR A 328 -8.14 -13.81 -9.46
N ASP A 329 -8.72 -14.95 -9.86
CA ASP A 329 -9.07 -15.24 -11.24
C ASP A 329 -10.35 -14.51 -11.69
N LEU A 330 -10.78 -14.75 -12.93
CA LEU A 330 -12.00 -14.17 -13.51
C LEU A 330 -13.29 -14.58 -12.77
N ASP A 331 -13.26 -15.70 -12.05
CA ASP A 331 -14.41 -16.27 -11.35
C ASP A 331 -14.33 -16.02 -9.83
N GLY A 332 -13.33 -15.25 -9.38
CA GLY A 332 -13.17 -14.81 -8.00
C GLY A 332 -12.45 -15.78 -7.08
N ASN A 333 -11.86 -16.87 -7.61
CA ASN A 333 -11.05 -17.78 -6.82
C ASN A 333 -9.66 -17.19 -6.61
N ASP A 334 -9.03 -17.51 -5.48
CA ASP A 334 -7.64 -17.13 -5.24
C ASP A 334 -6.73 -17.81 -6.26
N ILE A 335 -5.95 -16.99 -6.97
CA ILE A 335 -4.86 -17.51 -7.80
C ILE A 335 -3.76 -17.89 -6.81
N GLU A 336 -3.57 -19.19 -6.58
CA GLU A 336 -2.33 -19.71 -6.01
C GLU A 336 -1.19 -19.31 -6.95
N LYS A 337 -0.61 -18.14 -6.70
CA LYS A 337 0.60 -17.71 -7.36
C LYS A 337 1.68 -18.69 -6.90
N PRO A 338 2.45 -19.32 -7.81
CA PRO A 338 3.67 -19.98 -7.38
C PRO A 338 4.45 -18.96 -6.54
N GLU A 339 4.99 -19.38 -5.38
CA GLU A 339 5.89 -18.54 -4.60
C GLU A 339 6.82 -17.85 -5.58
N LYS A 340 6.77 -16.51 -5.62
CA LYS A 340 7.35 -15.70 -6.69
C LYS A 340 8.59 -16.39 -7.24
N ALA A 341 8.47 -16.96 -8.44
CA ALA A 341 9.61 -17.56 -9.12
C ALA A 341 10.73 -16.53 -9.02
N ILE A 342 11.83 -16.96 -8.42
CA ILE A 342 13.03 -16.15 -8.19
C ILE A 342 13.27 -15.42 -9.50
N ARG A 343 13.19 -14.08 -9.48
CA ARG A 343 13.45 -13.26 -10.66
C ARG A 343 14.88 -13.60 -11.10
N TYR A 344 15.01 -14.48 -12.09
CA TYR A 344 16.23 -14.61 -12.85
C TYR A 344 16.44 -13.26 -13.51
N THR A 345 17.49 -12.58 -13.07
CA THR A 345 17.88 -11.28 -13.60
C THR A 345 18.09 -11.41 -15.11
N GLN A 346 17.21 -10.79 -15.92
CA GLN A 346 17.40 -10.73 -17.36
C GLN A 346 18.81 -10.19 -17.68
N LYS A 347 19.47 -10.81 -18.66
CA LYS A 347 20.70 -10.30 -19.29
C LYS A 347 20.43 -8.86 -19.76
N GLY A 348 21.06 -7.89 -19.09
CA GLY A 348 20.88 -6.45 -19.35
C GLY A 348 20.47 -5.61 -18.14
N SER A 349 20.27 -6.22 -16.96
CA SER A 349 20.08 -5.47 -15.71
C SER A 349 21.31 -4.61 -15.39
N THR A 350 21.10 -3.32 -15.08
CA THR A 350 22.15 -2.41 -14.58
C THR A 350 22.61 -2.75 -13.14
N ASN A 351 22.10 -3.84 -12.57
CA ASN A 351 22.50 -4.32 -11.26
C ASN A 351 23.74 -5.21 -11.40
N ASN A 352 24.92 -4.61 -11.22
CA ASN A 352 26.20 -5.31 -11.20
C ASN A 352 26.60 -5.83 -9.81
N ALA A 353 25.73 -5.71 -8.81
CA ALA A 353 26.07 -6.01 -7.42
C ALA A 353 26.15 -7.52 -7.16
N LEU A 354 27.28 -8.00 -6.63
CA LEU A 354 27.57 -9.41 -6.44
C LEU A 354 26.70 -10.04 -5.35
N LEU A 355 26.51 -9.35 -4.22
CA LEU A 355 25.73 -9.83 -3.07
C LEU A 355 24.22 -9.54 -3.20
N ALA A 356 23.74 -9.16 -4.39
CA ALA A 356 22.32 -8.91 -4.62
C ALA A 356 21.53 -10.21 -4.88
N GLY A 357 20.27 -10.19 -4.47
CA GLY A 357 19.32 -11.26 -4.70
C GLY A 357 18.96 -12.03 -3.43
N ARG A 358 18.35 -13.20 -3.63
CA ARG A 358 17.91 -14.10 -2.57
C ARG A 358 18.53 -15.47 -2.75
N ARG A 359 18.68 -16.17 -1.64
CA ARG A 359 18.97 -17.60 -1.56
C ARG A 359 17.69 -18.39 -1.86
N HIS A 360 17.84 -19.69 -2.06
CA HIS A 360 16.74 -20.63 -2.35
C HIS A 360 15.66 -20.66 -1.27
N ASP A 361 16.04 -20.54 0.00
CA ASP A 361 15.16 -20.45 1.18
C ASP A 361 14.39 -19.11 1.27
N GLY A 362 14.53 -18.25 0.25
CA GLY A 362 13.91 -16.94 0.17
C GLY A 362 14.60 -15.86 1.02
N ARG A 363 15.67 -16.16 1.76
CA ARG A 363 16.43 -15.16 2.54
C ARG A 363 17.31 -14.31 1.62
N PRO A 364 17.57 -13.02 1.95
CA PRO A 364 18.48 -12.22 1.15
C PRO A 364 19.92 -12.75 1.28
N VAL A 365 20.73 -12.64 0.22
CA VAL A 365 22.14 -13.07 0.26
C VAL A 365 22.92 -12.26 1.30
N LEU A 366 22.63 -10.96 1.39
CA LEU A 366 23.15 -10.02 2.37
C LEU A 366 22.04 -9.62 3.35
N GLU A 367 22.18 -10.02 4.61
CA GLU A 367 21.18 -9.84 5.67
C GLU A 367 21.52 -8.65 6.58
N GLY A 368 20.49 -7.96 7.08
CA GLY A 368 20.64 -6.97 8.14
C GLY A 368 20.47 -7.61 9.52
N VAL A 369 21.09 -7.03 10.54
CA VAL A 369 21.02 -7.54 11.92
C VAL A 369 19.88 -6.84 12.68
N ALA A 370 19.22 -7.53 13.62
CA ALA A 370 18.25 -6.94 14.56
C ALA A 370 17.09 -6.15 13.91
N GLY A 371 16.51 -6.65 12.80
CA GLY A 371 15.36 -6.04 12.12
C GLY A 371 15.70 -4.99 11.07
N GLU A 372 16.99 -4.73 10.85
CA GLU A 372 17.50 -3.99 9.71
C GLU A 372 17.27 -4.75 8.40
N ARG A 373 17.10 -4.01 7.32
CA ARG A 373 16.97 -4.52 5.96
C ARG A 373 18.11 -3.97 5.13
N VAL A 374 18.88 -4.87 4.53
CA VAL A 374 19.89 -4.51 3.53
C VAL A 374 19.33 -4.76 2.15
N HIS A 375 19.52 -3.80 1.24
CA HIS A 375 19.11 -3.95 -0.15
C HIS A 375 20.02 -3.17 -1.09
N PHE A 376 20.06 -3.61 -2.34
CA PHE A 376 20.73 -2.88 -3.41
C PHE A 376 19.85 -1.71 -3.87
N GLY A 377 20.43 -0.51 -3.90
CA GLY A 377 19.82 0.70 -4.44
C GLY A 377 20.68 1.29 -5.57
N LEU A 378 20.04 1.72 -6.65
CA LEU A 378 20.72 2.50 -7.69
C LEU A 378 20.96 3.92 -7.18
N SER A 379 22.16 4.46 -7.44
CA SER A 379 22.43 5.86 -7.11
C SER A 379 21.58 6.78 -8.01
N ASN A 380 21.01 7.84 -7.43
CA ASN A 380 20.14 8.80 -8.14
C ASN A 380 20.91 9.77 -9.06
N TRP A 381 22.24 9.63 -9.17
CA TRP A 381 23.11 10.56 -9.87
C TRP A 381 23.59 9.93 -11.19
N LYS A 382 23.89 10.79 -12.17
CA LYS A 382 24.11 10.44 -13.59
C LYS A 382 25.29 9.48 -13.91
N ASN A 383 25.87 8.79 -12.94
CA ASN A 383 26.95 7.83 -13.17
C ASN A 383 26.57 6.41 -12.72
N VAL A 384 26.93 5.46 -13.57
CA VAL A 384 26.79 4.02 -13.46
C VAL A 384 27.39 3.54 -12.13
N GLY A 385 26.55 3.19 -11.17
CA GLY A 385 26.98 2.65 -9.87
C GLY A 385 25.81 2.50 -8.89
N GLY A 386 25.78 1.38 -8.17
CA GLY A 386 24.81 1.13 -7.11
C GLY A 386 25.48 1.03 -5.74
N ALA A 387 24.67 0.98 -4.69
CA ALA A 387 25.15 0.85 -3.31
C ALA A 387 24.27 -0.14 -2.53
N TYR A 388 24.88 -0.80 -1.55
CA TYR A 388 24.18 -1.55 -0.51
C TYR A 388 23.71 -0.58 0.56
N VAL A 389 22.40 -0.52 0.77
CA VAL A 389 21.74 0.41 1.69
C VAL A 389 21.12 -0.36 2.85
N ILE A 390 21.40 0.09 4.08
CA ILE A 390 20.87 -0.46 5.33
C ILE A 390 19.76 0.46 5.87
N ASP A 391 18.54 -0.06 6.01
CA ASP A 391 17.36 0.68 6.50
C ASP A 391 16.63 -0.09 7.60
N LEU A 392 15.75 0.58 8.35
CA LEU A 392 14.81 -0.09 9.26
C LEU A 392 13.55 -0.53 8.52
N ARG A 393 13.10 -1.77 8.73
CA ARG A 393 11.88 -2.33 8.10
C ARG A 393 10.61 -1.47 8.30
N GLN A 394 10.55 -0.71 9.39
CA GLN A 394 9.39 0.10 9.76
C GLN A 394 9.36 1.48 9.10
N ASN A 395 10.44 1.92 8.45
CA ASN A 395 10.59 3.29 7.95
C ASN A 395 10.58 3.32 6.41
N ASN A 396 9.41 3.53 5.81
CA ASN A 396 9.23 3.61 4.35
C ASN A 396 9.48 5.03 3.78
N ALA A 397 10.08 5.93 4.56
CA ALA A 397 10.37 7.29 4.11
C ALA A 397 11.60 7.33 3.19
N VAL A 398 11.45 7.93 2.00
CA VAL A 398 12.56 8.11 1.05
C VAL A 398 13.64 8.99 1.67
N GLY A 399 14.85 8.46 1.82
CA GLY A 399 16.03 9.19 2.31
C GLY A 399 16.45 8.89 3.75
N ASN A 400 15.66 8.11 4.51
CA ASN A 400 16.02 7.69 5.87
C ASN A 400 16.71 6.32 5.85
N PHE A 401 17.99 6.31 5.48
CA PHE A 401 18.83 5.12 5.57
C PHE A 401 19.83 5.22 6.74
N ILE A 402 20.12 4.09 7.38
CA ILE A 402 21.10 3.98 8.48
C ILE A 402 22.50 4.17 7.90
N GLY A 403 22.80 3.50 6.78
CA GLY A 403 24.10 3.58 6.13
C GLY A 403 24.06 3.07 4.70
N LYS A 404 25.08 3.42 3.92
CA LYS A 404 25.28 2.90 2.57
C LYS A 404 26.76 2.64 2.31
N VAL A 405 27.05 1.61 1.50
CA VAL A 405 28.39 1.32 1.00
C VAL A 405 28.28 1.01 -0.50
N ASP A 406 29.17 1.58 -1.31
CA ASP A 406 29.15 1.38 -2.76
C ASP A 406 29.41 -0.10 -3.11
N THR A 407 28.79 -0.58 -4.20
CA THR A 407 28.88 -2.00 -4.57
C THR A 407 30.31 -2.43 -4.81
N ASP A 408 31.08 -1.62 -5.54
CA ASP A 408 32.45 -1.98 -5.92
C ASP A 408 33.33 -2.12 -4.68
N THR A 409 33.07 -1.32 -3.64
CA THR A 409 33.79 -1.41 -2.36
C THR A 409 33.42 -2.67 -1.59
N LEU A 410 32.13 -2.94 -1.37
CA LEU A 410 31.73 -4.09 -0.55
C LEU A 410 31.98 -5.41 -1.26
N ASP A 411 31.74 -5.46 -2.58
CA ASP A 411 31.97 -6.65 -3.39
C ASP A 411 33.46 -6.98 -3.44
N ALA A 412 34.36 -5.98 -3.57
CA ALA A 412 35.80 -6.20 -3.53
C ALA A 412 36.24 -6.82 -2.21
N VAL A 413 35.73 -6.34 -1.06
CA VAL A 413 36.06 -6.92 0.26
C VAL A 413 35.72 -8.41 0.33
N VAL A 414 34.54 -8.81 -0.17
CA VAL A 414 34.14 -10.23 -0.18
C VAL A 414 34.96 -11.02 -1.18
N VAL A 415 35.21 -10.48 -2.38
CA VAL A 415 35.96 -11.16 -3.43
C VAL A 415 37.42 -11.37 -3.01
N ASP A 416 38.09 -10.36 -2.47
CA ASP A 416 39.47 -10.49 -2.01
C ASP A 416 39.59 -11.58 -0.95
N ARG A 417 38.62 -11.66 -0.03
CA ARG A 417 38.60 -12.73 0.98
C ARG A 417 38.31 -14.10 0.37
N LEU A 418 37.39 -14.18 -0.58
CA LEU A 418 37.10 -15.42 -1.31
C LEU A 418 38.34 -15.92 -2.05
N MET A 419 39.04 -15.05 -2.79
CA MET A 419 40.21 -15.41 -3.58
C MET A 419 41.34 -15.93 -2.69
N LEU A 420 41.57 -15.31 -1.52
CA LEU A 420 42.52 -15.83 -0.53
C LEU A 420 42.16 -17.24 -0.06
N ARG A 421 40.86 -17.53 0.14
CA ARG A 421 40.43 -18.89 0.53
C ARG A 421 40.61 -19.89 -0.61
N LEU A 422 40.32 -19.50 -1.85
CA LEU A 422 40.53 -20.33 -3.03
C LEU A 422 42.02 -20.58 -3.30
N GLU A 423 42.89 -19.60 -3.02
CA GLU A 423 44.34 -19.76 -3.11
C GLU A 423 44.86 -20.78 -2.10
N VAL A 424 44.41 -20.71 -0.84
CA VAL A 424 44.73 -21.70 0.19
C VAL A 424 44.23 -23.10 -0.21
N TYR A 425 43.05 -23.20 -0.81
CA TYR A 425 42.52 -24.45 -1.34
C TYR A 425 43.41 -25.02 -2.45
N LYS A 426 43.81 -24.19 -3.42
CA LYS A 426 44.70 -24.58 -4.52
C LYS A 426 46.10 -24.98 -4.04
N ALA A 427 46.66 -24.24 -3.09
CA ALA A 427 48.02 -24.44 -2.59
C ALA A 427 48.20 -25.75 -1.81
N ASN A 428 47.13 -26.27 -1.20
CA ASN A 428 47.21 -27.48 -0.39
C ASN A 428 47.01 -28.80 -1.17
N ASP A 429 46.98 -28.76 -2.52
CA ASP A 429 46.88 -29.89 -3.46
C ASP A 429 46.00 -31.07 -2.97
N PHE A 430 44.82 -30.74 -2.46
CA PHE A 430 43.86 -31.73 -1.98
C PHE A 430 43.11 -32.44 -3.13
N SER A 431 43.45 -32.14 -4.38
CA SER A 431 42.81 -32.64 -5.60
C SER A 431 42.93 -34.17 -5.80
N GLN A 432 43.84 -34.84 -5.08
CA GLN A 432 44.14 -36.27 -5.29
C GLN A 432 43.76 -37.23 -4.14
N ASN A 433 43.18 -36.78 -3.03
CA ASN A 433 42.84 -37.67 -1.91
C ASN A 433 41.34 -38.07 -1.92
N ASP A 434 41.02 -39.37 -1.86
CA ASP A 434 39.65 -39.92 -1.64
C ASP A 434 38.92 -39.29 -0.43
N PHE A 435 39.69 -38.71 0.50
CA PHE A 435 39.20 -37.92 1.62
C PHE A 435 38.42 -36.66 1.17
N THR A 436 38.84 -35.96 0.10
CA THR A 436 38.11 -34.77 -0.36
C THR A 436 36.75 -35.11 -0.93
N ARG A 437 36.61 -36.22 -1.65
CA ARG A 437 35.31 -36.69 -2.19
C ARG A 437 34.32 -37.05 -1.09
N THR A 438 34.80 -37.68 -0.01
CA THR A 438 34.01 -38.04 1.17
C THR A 438 33.66 -36.79 2.01
N MET A 439 34.59 -35.85 2.12
CA MET A 439 34.35 -34.54 2.76
C MET A 439 33.40 -33.67 1.93
N TRP A 440 33.44 -33.76 0.59
CA TRP A 440 32.49 -33.12 -0.32
C TRP A 440 31.08 -33.66 -0.13
N GLN A 441 30.91 -34.95 0.12
CA GLN A 441 29.61 -35.48 0.56
C GLN A 441 29.18 -34.81 1.87
N GLN A 442 30.09 -34.59 2.84
CA GLN A 442 29.75 -33.89 4.09
C GLN A 442 29.51 -32.38 3.94
N VAL A 443 30.18 -31.71 2.99
CA VAL A 443 29.96 -30.30 2.61
C VAL A 443 28.63 -30.19 1.88
N ARG A 444 28.34 -31.10 0.95
CA ARG A 444 27.04 -31.29 0.31
C ARG A 444 25.96 -31.45 1.39
N ASP A 445 26.18 -32.36 2.36
CA ASP A 445 25.34 -32.66 3.55
C ASP A 445 25.08 -31.46 4.49
N LYS A 446 25.91 -30.42 4.45
CA LYS A 446 25.81 -29.18 5.26
C LYS A 446 25.56 -27.91 4.43
N SER A 447 25.55 -28.03 3.12
CA SER A 447 25.27 -26.94 2.18
C SER A 447 23.77 -26.85 1.89
N MET A 448 23.39 -25.82 1.14
CA MET A 448 22.07 -25.69 0.51
C MET A 448 21.60 -27.02 -0.12
N ILE A 449 22.50 -27.82 -0.70
CA ILE A 449 22.20 -29.08 -1.41
C ILE A 449 21.63 -30.16 -0.47
N ALA A 450 22.02 -30.21 0.80
CA ALA A 450 21.49 -31.21 1.73
C ALA A 450 20.43 -30.74 2.69
N ALA A 451 20.25 -29.43 2.86
CA ALA A 451 18.98 -28.93 3.35
C ALA A 451 17.85 -29.35 2.38
N PHE A 452 18.12 -29.31 1.06
CA PHE A 452 17.24 -29.86 0.03
C PHE A 452 17.08 -31.39 0.13
N GLU A 453 18.18 -32.16 0.23
CA GLU A 453 18.09 -33.63 0.32
C GLU A 453 17.50 -34.14 1.66
N LYS A 454 17.60 -33.41 2.78
CA LYS A 454 16.96 -33.81 4.06
C LYS A 454 15.45 -33.55 4.10
N GLU A 455 14.96 -32.52 3.39
CA GLU A 455 13.53 -32.42 3.06
C GLU A 455 13.08 -33.57 2.15
N GLU A 456 14.01 -34.15 1.39
CA GLU A 456 13.77 -35.26 0.47
C GLU A 456 13.85 -36.64 1.15
N GLU A 457 14.81 -36.90 2.06
CA GLU A 457 14.97 -38.18 2.77
C GLU A 457 13.83 -38.49 3.75
N THR A 458 13.11 -37.47 4.20
CA THR A 458 11.88 -37.67 4.99
C THR A 458 10.70 -38.15 4.13
N THR A 459 10.87 -38.30 2.82
CA THR A 459 9.83 -38.84 1.95
C THR A 459 10.42 -39.81 0.91
N PRO A 460 9.96 -41.07 0.79
CA PRO A 460 10.40 -42.02 -0.24
C PRO A 460 9.85 -41.64 -1.64
N ALA A 461 10.15 -40.43 -2.11
CA ALA A 461 9.27 -39.64 -2.97
C ALA A 461 9.76 -39.39 -4.40
N THR A 462 11.04 -39.60 -4.76
CA THR A 462 11.49 -39.36 -6.15
C THR A 462 10.85 -40.34 -7.13
N ASN A 463 10.86 -41.63 -6.82
CA ASN A 463 10.12 -42.65 -7.60
C ASN A 463 8.59 -42.48 -7.50
N LYS A 464 8.10 -41.91 -6.41
CA LYS A 464 6.67 -41.64 -6.20
C LYS A 464 6.19 -40.42 -7.00
N LEU A 465 7.01 -39.38 -7.11
CA LEU A 465 6.71 -38.14 -7.83
C LEU A 465 6.58 -38.41 -9.32
N GLN A 466 7.54 -39.14 -9.90
CA GLN A 466 7.47 -39.53 -11.31
C GLN A 466 6.24 -40.39 -11.59
N LYS A 467 5.96 -41.36 -10.70
CA LYS A 467 4.77 -42.21 -10.79
C LYS A 467 3.47 -41.40 -10.67
N ASP A 468 3.41 -40.44 -9.74
CA ASP A 468 2.24 -39.56 -9.55
C ASP A 468 2.01 -38.65 -10.79
N ILE A 469 3.09 -38.19 -11.45
CA ILE A 469 3.02 -37.44 -12.71
C ILE A 469 2.46 -38.33 -13.83
N ASP A 470 2.95 -39.57 -13.95
CA ASP A 470 2.52 -40.51 -14.98
C ASP A 470 1.05 -40.96 -14.78
N ASP A 471 0.66 -41.20 -13.54
CA ASP A 471 -0.73 -41.53 -13.15
C ASP A 471 -1.67 -40.36 -13.46
N LEU A 472 -1.26 -39.11 -13.16
CA LEU A 472 -2.05 -37.91 -13.47
C LEU A 472 -2.14 -37.64 -14.97
N LYS A 473 -1.06 -37.85 -15.74
CA LYS A 473 -1.10 -37.77 -17.21
C LYS A 473 -2.12 -38.75 -17.79
N THR A 474 -2.11 -39.98 -17.27
CA THR A 474 -3.05 -41.02 -17.68
C THR A 474 -4.50 -40.62 -17.36
N GLU A 475 -4.76 -40.07 -16.18
CA GLU A 475 -6.11 -39.70 -15.76
C GLU A 475 -6.62 -38.43 -16.49
N VAL A 476 -5.76 -37.44 -16.75
CA VAL A 476 -6.10 -36.28 -17.61
C VAL A 476 -6.44 -36.73 -19.02
N ALA A 477 -5.69 -37.69 -19.58
CA ALA A 477 -5.96 -38.25 -20.90
C ALA A 477 -7.30 -39.02 -20.91
N ARG A 478 -7.60 -39.78 -19.85
CA ARG A 478 -8.87 -40.51 -19.68
C ARG A 478 -10.07 -39.57 -19.64
N VAL A 479 -10.03 -38.54 -18.80
CA VAL A 479 -11.11 -37.54 -18.69
C VAL A 479 -11.26 -36.76 -20.01
N SER A 480 -10.15 -36.40 -20.67
CA SER A 480 -10.18 -35.74 -21.97
C SER A 480 -10.84 -36.58 -23.06
N ARG A 481 -10.54 -37.90 -23.10
CA ARG A 481 -11.16 -38.83 -24.03
C ARG A 481 -12.64 -39.03 -23.74
N ARG A 482 -13.03 -39.10 -22.46
CA ARG A 482 -14.44 -39.18 -22.06
C ARG A 482 -15.22 -37.95 -22.52
N ILE A 483 -14.66 -36.75 -22.35
CA ILE A 483 -15.25 -35.51 -22.87
C ILE A 483 -15.41 -35.59 -24.39
N SER A 484 -14.40 -36.04 -25.14
CA SER A 484 -14.47 -36.04 -26.61
C SER A 484 -15.42 -37.07 -27.20
N VAL A 485 -15.59 -38.24 -26.55
CA VAL A 485 -16.39 -39.36 -27.08
C VAL A 485 -17.85 -39.27 -26.66
N ALA A 486 -18.13 -38.76 -25.45
CA ALA A 486 -19.48 -38.76 -24.88
C ALA A 486 -20.11 -37.35 -24.84
N GLN A 487 -19.51 -36.35 -25.48
CA GLN A 487 -19.97 -34.96 -25.40
C GLN A 487 -21.45 -34.79 -25.77
N ASP A 488 -21.89 -35.50 -26.81
CA ASP A 488 -23.26 -35.40 -27.35
C ASP A 488 -24.30 -36.21 -26.55
N LEU A 489 -23.82 -37.06 -25.63
CA LEU A 489 -24.64 -37.98 -24.83
C LEU A 489 -24.71 -37.58 -23.35
N MET A 490 -23.90 -36.60 -22.93
CA MET A 490 -23.81 -36.14 -21.55
C MET A 490 -24.72 -34.93 -21.32
N SER A 491 -25.30 -34.84 -20.13
CA SER A 491 -26.03 -33.63 -19.72
C SER A 491 -25.08 -32.44 -19.51
N ASP A 492 -25.60 -31.21 -19.62
CA ASP A 492 -24.81 -29.98 -19.42
C ASP A 492 -24.08 -29.95 -18.07
N ASP A 493 -24.68 -30.51 -17.02
CA ASP A 493 -24.07 -30.55 -15.68
C ASP A 493 -22.96 -31.61 -15.59
N GLU A 494 -23.11 -32.76 -16.25
CA GLU A 494 -22.05 -33.76 -16.35
C GLU A 494 -20.87 -33.26 -17.20
N LEU A 495 -21.16 -32.47 -18.24
CA LEU A 495 -20.14 -31.82 -19.06
C LEU A 495 -19.33 -30.82 -18.21
N ARG A 496 -20.01 -29.97 -17.45
CA ARG A 496 -19.38 -29.00 -16.55
C ARG A 496 -18.49 -29.68 -15.51
N GLU A 497 -18.96 -30.75 -14.88
CA GLU A 497 -18.17 -31.49 -13.89
C GLU A 497 -16.95 -32.18 -14.54
N ALA A 498 -17.09 -32.72 -15.75
CA ALA A 498 -15.97 -33.32 -16.47
C ALA A 498 -14.90 -32.29 -16.86
N TYR A 499 -15.30 -31.10 -17.34
CA TYR A 499 -14.38 -30.00 -17.63
C TYR A 499 -13.71 -29.47 -16.35
N ALA A 500 -14.46 -29.34 -15.25
CA ALA A 500 -13.92 -28.93 -13.95
C ALA A 500 -12.91 -29.96 -13.40
N SER A 501 -13.22 -31.26 -13.53
CA SER A 501 -12.32 -32.35 -13.13
C SER A 501 -11.03 -32.34 -13.97
N LYS A 502 -11.13 -32.19 -15.29
CA LYS A 502 -9.96 -32.04 -16.17
C LYS A 502 -9.10 -30.84 -15.78
N ALA A 503 -9.71 -29.69 -15.48
CA ALA A 503 -8.99 -28.49 -15.05
C ALA A 503 -8.24 -28.71 -13.72
N ARG A 504 -8.89 -29.32 -12.72
CA ARG A 504 -8.27 -29.67 -11.43
C ARG A 504 -7.08 -30.62 -11.61
N LEU A 505 -7.25 -31.69 -12.39
CA LEU A 505 -6.19 -32.67 -12.66
C LEU A 505 -5.02 -32.05 -13.43
N SER A 506 -5.30 -31.23 -14.44
CA SER A 506 -4.26 -30.54 -15.23
C SER A 506 -3.47 -29.52 -14.39
N LYS A 507 -4.14 -28.80 -13.48
CA LYS A 507 -3.49 -27.89 -12.53
C LYS A 507 -2.56 -28.65 -11.56
N ARG A 508 -3.01 -29.81 -11.07
CA ARG A 508 -2.19 -30.66 -10.20
C ARG A 508 -0.98 -31.23 -10.94
N LEU A 509 -1.15 -31.65 -12.19
CA LEU A 509 -0.06 -32.12 -13.05
C LEU A 509 0.99 -31.03 -13.27
N ALA A 510 0.58 -29.82 -13.67
CA ALA A 510 1.49 -28.69 -13.87
C ALA A 510 2.31 -28.37 -12.61
N LYS A 511 1.70 -28.43 -11.42
CA LYS A 511 2.40 -28.21 -10.15
C LYS A 511 3.48 -29.26 -9.87
N LEU A 512 3.24 -30.52 -10.20
CA LEU A 512 4.22 -31.59 -10.01
C LEU A 512 5.34 -31.52 -11.07
N GLU A 513 5.02 -31.18 -12.32
CA GLU A 513 6.00 -30.98 -13.39
C GLU A 513 6.91 -29.76 -13.11
N ASP A 514 6.37 -28.66 -12.58
CA ASP A 514 7.17 -27.51 -12.14
C ASP A 514 8.12 -27.89 -10.99
N ARG A 515 7.65 -28.70 -10.04
CA ARG A 515 8.48 -29.21 -8.93
C ARG A 515 9.61 -30.11 -9.44
N GLN A 516 9.32 -30.99 -10.40
CA GLN A 516 10.32 -31.83 -11.07
C GLN A 516 11.36 -30.98 -11.80
N LYS A 517 10.92 -29.97 -12.55
CA LYS A 517 11.82 -29.06 -13.27
C LYS A 517 12.72 -28.25 -12.34
N GLN A 518 12.19 -27.81 -11.19
CA GLN A 518 12.99 -27.15 -10.15
C GLN A 518 14.06 -28.10 -9.62
N GLN A 519 13.71 -29.36 -9.35
CA GLN A 519 14.64 -30.38 -8.89
C GLN A 519 15.76 -30.65 -9.91
N GLU A 520 15.41 -30.86 -11.18
CA GLU A 520 16.39 -31.06 -12.26
C GLU A 520 17.34 -29.86 -12.42
N THR A 521 16.81 -28.64 -12.28
CA THR A 521 17.61 -27.42 -12.34
C THR A 521 18.59 -27.33 -11.17
N LEU A 522 18.14 -27.66 -9.96
CA LEU A 522 18.97 -27.67 -8.75
C LEU A 522 20.07 -28.74 -8.81
N GLU A 523 19.75 -29.94 -9.30
CA GLU A 523 20.75 -31.00 -9.51
C GLU A 523 21.79 -30.62 -10.56
N ALA A 524 21.36 -29.98 -11.66
CA ALA A 524 22.26 -29.45 -12.67
C ALA A 524 23.16 -28.34 -12.10
N ASP A 525 22.60 -27.43 -11.30
CA ASP A 525 23.34 -26.37 -10.62
C ASP A 525 24.34 -26.94 -9.61
N ALA A 526 23.99 -28.00 -8.87
CA ALA A 526 24.89 -28.68 -7.93
C ALA A 526 26.09 -29.32 -8.65
N LYS A 527 25.86 -30.02 -9.77
CA LYS A 527 26.94 -30.61 -10.60
C LYS A 527 27.82 -29.55 -11.24
N GLN A 528 27.24 -28.42 -11.63
CA GLN A 528 28.01 -27.31 -12.19
C GLN A 528 28.85 -26.62 -11.10
N ALA A 529 28.34 -26.52 -9.88
CA ALA A 529 29.05 -25.93 -8.76
C ALA A 529 30.31 -26.68 -8.32
N GLU A 530 30.31 -28.02 -8.41
CA GLU A 530 31.48 -28.87 -8.14
C GLU A 530 32.64 -28.50 -9.09
N LYS A 531 32.34 -28.38 -10.39
CA LYS A 531 33.31 -27.94 -11.41
C LYS A 531 33.73 -26.48 -11.23
N ASP A 532 32.78 -25.63 -10.86
CA ASP A 532 33.06 -24.20 -10.67
C ASP A 532 34.06 -23.97 -9.53
N ILE A 533 34.12 -24.81 -8.49
CA ILE A 533 35.09 -24.65 -7.39
C ILE A 533 36.54 -24.91 -7.83
N GLU A 534 36.76 -25.90 -8.69
CA GLU A 534 38.09 -26.19 -9.24
C GLU A 534 38.59 -25.04 -10.14
N ASP A 535 37.70 -24.52 -10.98
CA ASP A 535 38.00 -23.47 -11.95
C ASP A 535 37.94 -22.04 -11.36
N ALA A 536 37.36 -21.86 -10.17
CA ALA A 536 37.00 -20.55 -9.63
C ALA A 536 38.21 -19.61 -9.52
N TYR A 537 39.33 -20.10 -8.98
CA TYR A 537 40.51 -19.25 -8.77
C TYR A 537 41.06 -18.66 -10.07
N GLU A 538 41.04 -19.43 -11.16
CA GLU A 538 41.61 -19.01 -12.45
C GLU A 538 40.61 -18.27 -13.33
N GLN A 539 39.34 -18.69 -13.31
CA GLN A 539 38.32 -18.20 -14.24
C GLN A 539 37.38 -17.15 -13.63
N TRP A 540 37.50 -16.82 -12.34
CA TRP A 540 36.61 -15.87 -11.65
C TRP A 540 36.38 -14.58 -12.45
N HIS A 541 37.46 -13.95 -12.91
CA HIS A 541 37.40 -12.70 -13.66
C HIS A 541 36.81 -12.85 -15.08
N GLY A 542 36.80 -14.06 -15.65
CA GLY A 542 36.16 -14.38 -16.93
C GLY A 542 34.67 -14.72 -16.82
N TRP A 543 34.18 -15.01 -15.62
CA TRP A 543 32.77 -15.34 -15.40
C TRP A 543 31.85 -14.13 -15.50
N ASP A 544 30.63 -14.36 -15.99
CA ASP A 544 29.57 -13.36 -15.91
C ASP A 544 29.09 -13.18 -14.46
N ILE A 545 28.41 -12.06 -14.20
CA ILE A 545 27.96 -11.70 -12.85
C ILE A 545 27.00 -12.73 -12.24
N GLU A 546 26.23 -13.44 -13.07
CA GLU A 546 25.24 -14.40 -12.57
C GLU A 546 25.91 -15.71 -12.16
N ARG A 547 26.94 -16.17 -12.88
CA ARG A 547 27.81 -17.26 -12.46
C ARG A 547 28.55 -16.92 -11.17
N ARG A 548 29.11 -15.71 -11.04
CA ARG A 548 29.74 -15.24 -9.79
C ARG A 548 28.76 -15.20 -8.61
N ARG A 549 27.53 -14.72 -8.81
CA ARG A 549 26.47 -14.72 -7.79
C ARG A 549 26.10 -16.12 -7.34
N ARG A 550 25.90 -17.03 -8.29
CA ARG A 550 25.60 -18.44 -8.00
C ARG A 550 26.72 -19.06 -7.17
N PHE A 551 27.97 -18.82 -7.55
CA PHE A 551 29.13 -19.29 -6.80
C PHE A 551 29.16 -18.76 -5.37
N ILE A 552 28.97 -17.45 -5.15
CA ILE A 552 28.93 -16.85 -3.80
C ILE A 552 27.85 -17.49 -2.93
N ARG A 553 26.66 -17.75 -3.50
CA ARG A 553 25.55 -18.39 -2.77
C ARG A 553 25.87 -19.83 -2.35
N LEU A 554 26.72 -20.51 -3.11
CA LEU A 554 27.17 -21.87 -2.83
C LEU A 554 28.22 -21.92 -1.73
N VAL A 555 29.22 -21.04 -1.79
CA VAL A 555 30.37 -21.06 -0.87
C VAL A 555 30.11 -20.33 0.46
N THR A 556 28.97 -19.65 0.60
CA THR A 556 28.58 -18.95 1.83
C THR A 556 27.26 -19.48 2.39
N GLN A 557 27.18 -19.72 3.70
CA GLN A 557 25.94 -20.06 4.39
C GLN A 557 25.14 -18.79 4.68
N SER A 558 25.78 -17.77 5.27
CA SER A 558 25.16 -16.49 5.58
C SER A 558 26.16 -15.35 5.42
N ILE A 559 25.65 -14.18 5.05
CA ILE A 559 26.42 -12.94 5.03
C ILE A 559 25.56 -11.90 5.73
N THR A 560 26.02 -11.39 6.86
CA THR A 560 25.33 -10.35 7.62
C THR A 560 26.11 -9.06 7.55
N PHE A 561 25.39 -7.95 7.49
CA PHE A 561 25.96 -6.62 7.34
C PHE A 561 25.26 -5.63 8.25
N LYS A 562 26.06 -4.96 9.10
CA LYS A 562 25.59 -4.08 10.16
C LYS A 562 26.39 -2.78 10.19
N LYS A 563 25.73 -1.66 10.43
CA LYS A 563 26.41 -0.41 10.77
C LYS A 563 26.72 -0.38 12.27
N LEU A 564 27.97 -0.11 12.64
CA LEU A 564 28.38 0.02 14.04
C LEU A 564 28.12 1.45 14.54
N ALA A 565 28.94 2.40 14.10
CA ALA A 565 28.75 3.82 14.37
C ALA A 565 29.53 4.67 13.36
N GLY A 566 29.06 5.88 13.09
CA GLY A 566 29.73 6.79 12.15
C GLY A 566 29.91 6.17 10.77
N GLY A 567 31.17 6.00 10.37
CA GLY A 567 31.59 5.38 9.12
C GLY A 567 31.91 3.88 9.19
N TRP A 568 31.73 3.24 10.35
CA TRP A 568 32.13 1.86 10.58
C TRP A 568 31.01 0.87 10.31
N PHE A 569 31.37 -0.20 9.60
CA PHE A 569 30.49 -1.31 9.27
C PHE A 569 31.14 -2.63 9.71
N LYS A 570 30.31 -3.59 10.13
CA LYS A 570 30.71 -4.97 10.38
C LYS A 570 30.04 -5.85 9.32
N LEU A 571 30.87 -6.54 8.54
CA LEU A 571 30.45 -7.58 7.61
C LEU A 571 30.87 -8.93 8.20
N GLU A 572 29.94 -9.85 8.37
CA GLU A 572 30.23 -11.16 8.94
C GLU A 572 29.76 -12.24 7.97
N ILE A 573 30.70 -13.11 7.58
CA ILE A 573 30.52 -14.16 6.59
C ILE A 573 30.69 -15.51 7.28
N THR A 574 29.65 -16.32 7.24
CA THR A 574 29.74 -17.74 7.58
C THR A 574 29.95 -18.52 6.30
N TRP A 575 31.15 -19.06 6.13
CA TRP A 575 31.53 -19.83 4.94
C TRP A 575 31.01 -21.26 5.02
N CYS A 576 30.64 -21.82 3.87
CA CYS A 576 30.48 -23.26 3.76
C CYS A 576 31.84 -23.93 3.95
N PRO A 577 31.90 -25.12 4.56
CA PRO A 577 33.15 -25.86 4.68
C PRO A 577 33.70 -26.13 3.27
N PHE A 578 34.98 -25.85 3.04
CA PHE A 578 35.67 -26.25 1.83
C PHE A 578 36.34 -27.62 2.09
N PRO A 579 36.45 -28.50 1.09
CA PRO A 579 37.25 -29.71 1.22
C PRO A 579 38.70 -29.32 1.60
N GLY A 580 39.17 -29.79 2.75
CA GLY A 580 40.53 -29.48 3.26
C GLY A 580 40.65 -28.19 4.10
N ILE A 581 39.58 -27.42 4.30
CA ILE A 581 39.53 -26.31 5.28
C ILE A 581 38.43 -26.63 6.30
N ASP A 582 38.82 -27.29 7.38
CA ASP A 582 37.95 -28.10 8.24
C ASP A 582 37.06 -27.33 9.24
N LEU A 583 36.86 -26.04 9.04
CA LEU A 583 36.08 -25.23 9.97
C LEU A 583 35.09 -24.36 9.17
N CYS A 584 33.79 -24.57 9.43
CA CYS A 584 32.77 -23.51 9.30
C CYS A 584 33.31 -22.31 10.08
N THR A 585 34.00 -21.45 9.35
CA THR A 585 34.72 -20.32 9.90
C THR A 585 33.80 -19.15 9.69
N THR A 586 33.22 -18.67 10.78
CA THR A 586 32.60 -17.36 10.76
C THR A 586 33.72 -16.35 10.89
N GLU A 587 33.88 -15.54 9.85
CA GLU A 587 34.85 -14.46 9.83
C GLU A 587 34.10 -13.14 9.77
N TYR A 588 34.64 -12.11 10.39
CA TYR A 588 34.10 -10.77 10.25
C TYR A 588 35.16 -9.79 9.79
N ALA A 589 34.74 -8.88 8.91
CA ALA A 589 35.47 -7.72 8.47
C ALA A 589 34.88 -6.48 9.14
N LEU A 590 35.74 -5.69 9.77
CA LEU A 590 35.44 -4.31 10.15
C LEU A 590 35.87 -3.42 8.99
N ILE A 591 34.92 -2.65 8.45
CA ILE A 591 35.11 -1.78 7.29
C ILE A 591 34.94 -0.34 7.75
N TRP A 592 35.97 0.48 7.54
CA TRP A 592 35.96 1.90 7.88
C TRP A 592 35.80 2.76 6.64
N MET A 593 34.62 3.36 6.49
CA MET A 593 34.33 4.34 5.44
C MET A 593 34.43 5.73 6.04
N ARG A 594 35.31 6.59 5.51
CA ARG A 594 35.42 7.97 6.01
C ARG A 594 34.07 8.68 5.83
N SER A 595 33.44 9.02 6.96
CA SER A 595 32.16 9.71 6.99
C SER A 595 32.34 11.19 7.30
N HIS A 596 31.58 12.03 6.62
CA HIS A 596 31.54 13.47 6.86
C HIS A 596 30.11 13.85 7.23
N PRO A 597 29.79 13.90 8.54
CA PRO A 597 28.46 14.31 8.98
C PRO A 597 28.12 15.71 8.43
N VAL A 598 26.87 15.95 8.07
CA VAL A 598 26.42 17.29 7.64
C VAL A 598 26.51 18.26 8.83
N TRP A 599 26.99 19.47 8.61
CA TRP A 599 27.07 20.50 9.65
C TRP A 599 25.70 21.12 9.91
N THR A 600 25.22 21.04 11.15
CA THR A 600 23.98 21.73 11.56
C THR A 600 24.27 23.17 11.98
N GLU A 601 23.23 23.98 12.17
CA GLU A 601 23.42 25.35 12.68
C GLU A 601 23.86 25.36 14.14
N GLU A 602 23.43 24.38 14.94
CA GLU A 602 23.90 24.18 16.31
C GLU A 602 25.40 23.84 16.34
N ASP A 603 25.84 22.93 15.46
CA ASP A 603 27.27 22.59 15.34
C ASP A 603 28.12 23.83 15.00
N LYS A 604 27.62 24.68 14.09
CA LYS A 604 28.32 25.92 13.69
C LYS A 604 28.33 26.93 14.83
N ALA A 605 27.26 27.03 15.63
CA ALA A 605 27.22 27.92 16.79
C ALA A 605 28.27 27.49 17.84
N LEU A 606 28.30 26.20 18.18
CA LEU A 606 29.28 25.61 19.09
C LEU A 606 30.72 25.84 18.59
N LEU A 607 30.93 25.72 17.27
CA LEU A 607 32.23 25.98 16.67
C LEU A 607 32.66 27.45 16.81
N ARG A 608 31.74 28.42 16.67
CA ARG A 608 32.04 29.86 16.84
C ARG A 608 32.45 30.18 18.28
N GLU A 609 31.83 29.54 19.24
CA GLU A 609 32.10 29.74 20.67
C GLU A 609 33.48 29.19 21.07
N HIS A 610 33.79 27.95 20.68
CA HIS A 610 34.93 27.22 21.23
C HIS A 610 36.20 27.23 20.36
N PHE A 611 36.10 27.42 19.03
CA PHE A 611 37.24 27.21 18.13
C PHE A 611 38.43 28.16 18.36
N SER A 612 38.16 29.40 18.76
CA SER A 612 39.17 30.45 18.86
C SER A 612 40.07 30.28 20.08
N THR A 613 39.52 29.81 21.21
CA THR A 613 40.16 29.78 22.53
C THR A 613 40.55 28.38 22.98
N ASP A 614 39.73 27.37 22.66
CA ASP A 614 39.83 26.07 23.34
C ASP A 614 40.93 25.19 22.74
N SER A 615 41.31 24.15 23.48
CA SER A 615 42.34 23.20 23.06
C SER A 615 41.83 22.25 21.96
N ARG A 616 42.74 21.61 21.22
CA ARG A 616 42.31 20.69 20.13
C ARG A 616 41.61 19.46 20.72
N SER A 617 42.09 18.96 21.84
CA SER A 617 41.47 17.84 22.55
C SER A 617 40.04 18.19 22.98
N HIS A 618 39.83 19.36 23.59
CA HIS A 618 38.50 19.80 24.01
C HIS A 618 37.53 19.94 22.83
N ILE A 619 37.97 20.57 21.74
CA ILE A 619 37.15 20.71 20.53
C ILE A 619 36.80 19.34 19.91
N LEU A 620 37.72 18.37 19.92
CA LEU A 620 37.42 17.02 19.45
C LEU A 620 36.37 16.33 20.33
N HIS A 621 36.40 16.53 21.64
CA HIS A 621 35.35 16.01 22.54
C HIS A 621 33.98 16.65 22.27
N LEU A 622 33.93 17.94 21.95
CA LEU A 622 32.69 18.61 21.53
C LEU A 622 32.18 18.06 20.19
N PHE A 623 33.07 17.81 19.24
CA PHE A 623 32.75 17.25 17.92
C PHE A 623 33.22 15.80 17.78
N TYR A 624 32.74 14.93 18.67
CA TYR A 624 33.20 13.56 18.84
C TYR A 624 33.23 12.71 17.55
N THR A 625 32.33 13.00 16.60
CA THR A 625 32.20 12.29 15.31
C THR A 625 32.90 12.96 14.13
N ARG A 626 33.62 14.09 14.35
CA ARG A 626 34.25 14.88 13.28
C ARG A 626 35.77 14.87 13.39
N THR A 627 36.43 14.78 12.24
CA THR A 627 37.89 14.86 12.16
C THR A 627 38.38 16.29 12.34
N TRP A 628 39.58 16.47 12.88
CA TRP A 628 40.18 17.80 13.02
C TRP A 628 40.33 18.54 11.68
N SER A 629 40.59 17.81 10.59
CA SER A 629 40.61 18.39 9.25
C SER A 629 39.24 18.97 8.85
N SER A 630 38.14 18.24 9.08
CA SER A 630 36.77 18.73 8.80
C SER A 630 36.42 19.98 9.61
N ILE A 631 36.76 19.98 10.90
CA ILE A 631 36.53 21.10 11.82
C ILE A 631 37.28 22.35 11.34
N LYS A 632 38.55 22.23 10.94
CA LYS A 632 39.32 23.36 10.42
C LYS A 632 38.76 23.91 9.11
N THR A 633 38.32 23.03 8.21
CA THR A 633 37.70 23.46 6.94
C THR A 633 36.46 24.29 7.22
N MET A 634 35.54 23.79 8.06
CA MET A 634 34.34 24.54 8.43
C MET A 634 34.65 25.85 9.18
N ALA A 635 35.63 25.82 10.10
CA ALA A 635 36.05 27.03 10.79
C ALA A 635 36.60 28.10 9.83
N SER A 636 37.33 27.67 8.79
CA SER A 636 37.80 28.57 7.73
C SER A 636 36.64 29.15 6.92
N GLU A 637 35.63 28.34 6.59
CA GLU A 637 34.41 28.80 5.89
C GLU A 637 33.62 29.83 6.73
N LEU A 638 33.62 29.68 8.05
CA LEU A 638 33.01 30.62 9.00
C LEU A 638 33.91 31.83 9.34
N GLY A 639 35.11 31.92 8.77
CA GLY A 639 36.06 33.02 9.02
C GLY A 639 36.71 33.03 10.41
N LEU A 640 36.67 31.91 11.13
CA LEU A 640 37.19 31.78 12.49
C LEU A 640 38.71 31.58 12.50
N LYS A 641 39.40 32.21 13.46
CA LYS A 641 40.86 32.11 13.65
C LYS A 641 41.19 31.70 15.08
N ARG A 642 42.17 30.81 15.24
CA ARG A 642 42.66 30.43 16.57
C ARG A 642 43.51 31.55 17.16
N LEU A 643 43.23 31.92 18.41
CA LEU A 643 43.97 32.91 19.20
C LEU A 643 45.04 32.24 20.08
N THR A 644 44.95 30.93 20.26
CA THR A 644 45.91 30.14 21.02
C THR A 644 47.25 29.99 20.27
N PRO A 645 48.41 30.22 20.93
CA PRO A 645 49.71 30.01 20.30
C PRO A 645 49.89 28.54 19.91
N LYS A 646 50.64 28.26 18.83
CA LYS A 646 51.04 26.90 18.40
C LYS A 646 51.82 26.20 19.51
N LYS A 647 51.14 25.64 20.51
CA LYS A 647 51.72 24.75 21.52
C LYS A 647 51.49 23.30 21.12
N GLN A 648 52.39 22.47 21.63
CA GLN A 648 52.56 21.02 21.47
C GLN A 648 51.21 20.28 21.39
N ALA A 649 51.13 19.25 20.55
CA ALA A 649 49.92 18.47 20.36
C ALA A 649 49.40 17.94 21.71
N ASP A 650 48.25 18.43 22.16
CA ASP A 650 47.51 18.04 23.37
C ASP A 650 46.71 16.74 23.16
N THR A 651 46.85 16.13 21.98
CA THR A 651 46.23 14.86 21.61
C THR A 651 47.11 14.14 20.59
N ASP A 652 47.21 12.82 20.74
CA ASP A 652 47.86 11.86 19.86
C ASP A 652 47.06 11.51 18.60
N ILE A 653 45.80 11.96 18.54
CA ILE A 653 44.87 11.62 17.45
C ILE A 653 45.34 12.25 16.14
N SER A 654 45.30 11.49 15.05
CA SER A 654 45.59 11.99 13.70
C SER A 654 44.59 13.07 13.27
N LYS A 655 44.99 13.98 12.39
CA LYS A 655 44.09 15.04 11.89
C LYS A 655 42.93 14.49 11.06
N THR A 656 43.08 13.28 10.52
CA THR A 656 42.12 12.58 9.65
C THR A 656 41.23 11.58 10.40
N MET A 657 41.34 11.50 11.72
CA MET A 657 40.58 10.58 12.57
C MET A 657 39.75 11.38 13.59
N CYS A 658 38.55 10.91 13.93
CA CYS A 658 37.75 11.47 15.03
C CYS A 658 37.86 10.62 16.29
N LEU A 659 37.33 11.11 17.42
CA LEU A 659 37.37 10.36 18.69
C LEU A 659 36.53 9.08 18.60
N LEU A 660 35.36 9.12 17.95
CA LEU A 660 34.56 7.91 17.70
C LEU A 660 35.35 6.83 16.95
N ASP A 661 36.16 7.22 15.96
CA ASP A 661 36.98 6.25 15.22
C ASP A 661 38.04 5.61 16.13
N LYS A 662 38.68 6.42 17.01
CA LYS A 662 39.66 5.92 17.99
C LYS A 662 39.02 4.93 18.95
N ASP A 663 37.86 5.26 19.50
CA ASP A 663 37.18 4.40 20.46
C ASP A 663 36.79 3.05 19.84
N ILE A 664 36.40 3.02 18.56
CA ILE A 664 36.13 1.77 17.83
C ILE A 664 37.41 0.98 17.59
N ILE A 665 38.50 1.65 17.19
CA ILE A 665 39.82 1.03 17.01
C ILE A 665 40.30 0.38 18.31
N ASP A 666 40.18 1.10 19.43
CA ASP A 666 40.59 0.62 20.75
C ASP A 666 39.68 -0.52 21.22
N MET A 667 38.36 -0.39 21.04
CA MET A 667 37.37 -1.42 21.41
C MET A 667 37.56 -2.75 20.68
N TYR A 668 38.02 -2.73 19.44
CA TYR A 668 38.30 -3.93 18.64
C TYR A 668 39.79 -4.28 18.56
N GLU A 669 40.64 -3.60 19.34
CA GLU A 669 42.10 -3.79 19.38
C GLU A 669 42.73 -3.82 17.97
N LEU A 670 42.35 -2.84 17.14
CA LEU A 670 42.79 -2.77 15.75
C LEU A 670 44.16 -2.11 15.65
N SER A 671 45.09 -2.77 14.95
CA SER A 671 46.36 -2.15 14.56
C SER A 671 46.25 -1.53 13.18
N MET A 672 46.66 -0.27 13.05
CA MET A 672 46.87 0.38 11.75
C MET A 672 48.25 0.02 11.24
N LYS A 673 48.33 -0.95 10.32
CA LYS A 673 49.59 -1.35 9.68
C LYS A 673 49.99 -0.37 8.59
N GLU A 674 49.00 0.18 7.88
CA GLU A 674 49.19 1.12 6.77
C GLU A 674 48.29 2.36 6.93
N PRO A 675 48.74 3.56 6.50
CA PRO A 675 47.95 4.79 6.57
C PRO A 675 46.63 4.74 5.79
N GLU A 676 46.53 3.86 4.80
CA GLU A 676 45.37 3.69 3.92
C GLU A 676 44.52 2.47 4.29
N GLN A 677 44.86 1.74 5.36
CA GLN A 677 44.11 0.56 5.78
C GLN A 677 42.68 0.94 6.18
N TRP A 678 41.70 0.30 5.55
CA TRP A 678 40.27 0.54 5.76
C TRP A 678 39.44 -0.72 6.03
N VAL A 679 40.09 -1.90 6.03
CA VAL A 679 39.47 -3.20 6.33
C VAL A 679 40.34 -3.99 7.32
N TRP A 680 39.70 -4.63 8.30
CA TRP A 680 40.34 -5.55 9.25
C TRP A 680 39.55 -6.85 9.32
N TRP A 681 40.18 -7.96 8.92
CA TRP A 681 39.61 -9.30 9.03
C TRP A 681 39.98 -9.97 10.36
N ARG A 682 38.99 -10.59 11.00
CA ARG A 682 39.14 -11.40 12.22
C ARG A 682 38.32 -12.67 12.10
N GLN A 683 38.76 -13.74 12.78
CA GLN A 683 37.93 -14.92 12.99
C GLN A 683 37.00 -14.67 14.18
N SER A 684 35.75 -15.08 14.06
CA SER A 684 34.84 -15.11 15.20
C SER A 684 35.21 -16.29 16.09
N GLU A 685 35.33 -16.06 17.40
CA GLU A 685 35.46 -17.17 18.35
C GLU A 685 34.20 -18.04 18.27
N ILE A 686 34.39 -19.35 18.19
CA ILE A 686 33.30 -20.33 18.25
C ILE A 686 32.72 -20.23 19.67
N VAL A 687 31.60 -19.53 19.83
CA VAL A 687 30.77 -19.71 21.01
C VAL A 687 30.11 -21.07 20.84
N ASN A 688 30.71 -22.12 21.42
CA ASN A 688 30.02 -23.38 21.68
C ASN A 688 28.91 -23.10 22.69
N GLY A 689 27.75 -22.65 22.18
CA GLY A 689 26.58 -22.29 22.96
C GLY A 689 25.34 -22.97 22.40
N ASP A 690 25.00 -24.10 23.02
CA ASP A 690 23.66 -24.67 23.13
C ASP A 690 23.01 -25.29 21.87
N MET A 691 23.50 -26.49 21.50
CA MET A 691 22.60 -27.55 21.00
C MET A 691 22.06 -28.35 22.20
N GLY A 692 21.28 -27.69 23.04
CA GLY A 692 20.55 -28.27 24.16
C GLY A 692 19.05 -28.36 23.85
N SER A 693 18.57 -29.58 23.64
CA SER A 693 17.18 -30.05 23.67
C SER A 693 16.09 -29.02 24.09
N GLY A 694 15.28 -28.59 23.12
CA GLY A 694 14.04 -27.85 23.34
C GLY A 694 12.82 -28.64 22.87
N ALA A 695 12.58 -29.81 23.48
CA ALA A 695 11.25 -30.42 23.50
C ALA A 695 10.49 -29.89 24.72
N GLY A 696 9.27 -29.39 24.52
CA GLY A 696 8.29 -29.25 25.61
C GLY A 696 7.78 -27.84 25.87
N ASP A 697 6.49 -27.70 25.57
CA ASP A 697 5.47 -26.90 26.24
C ASP A 697 5.24 -25.40 25.91
N ARG A 698 4.02 -25.21 25.37
CA ARG A 698 3.19 -24.01 25.34
C ARG A 698 2.82 -23.56 26.77
N PRO A 699 2.42 -22.28 26.93
CA PRO A 699 0.98 -21.99 27.01
C PRO A 699 0.40 -21.34 25.74
#